data_AF-Q6Y136-F1
#
_entry.id   AF-Q6Y136-F1
#
_cell.length_a   1.000
_cell.length_b   1.000
_cell.length_c   1.000
_cell.angle_alpha   90.00
_cell.angle_beta   90.00
_cell.angle_gamma   90.00
#
_symmetry.space_group_name_H-M   'P 1'
#
loop_
_entity.id
_entity.type
_entity.pdbx_description
1 polymer ?
#
loop_
_entity_poly.entity_id
_entity_poly.type
_entity_poly.pdbx_seq_one_letter_code
_entity_poly.pdbx_strand_id
1 'polypeptide(L)'
;MSDPTGIAGAIINPIAQTALVPVTDHVGYMISCRKYVRVMQMKMRELNTSRISVEEHISRNTRNHLQIPSQTKEWLDQVEGIRANVANFPIDVISCCSLRIRHKLGQKAFKITEQIESLTRQLSLISWTDDPVPLGKVGSMNASTSAPSSVYHDVFPSREQIFRKALEALEPVQKSHMIALWGMGGVGKTTMMKKLKEVVERKKMFSIIVQVVIGEKTNPIAIQQAVADYLSIELKENTKEARADKLRKWFEADGGKNKFLVILDDVWQFVDLEDIGLSPLPNKGVNFKVLLTSRDSHVCTLMGAEANSILNIKVLTAVEGQSLFRQFAKNAGDDDLDPAFNRIADSIASRCQGLPIAIKTIALSLKGRSKPAWDHALSRLENHKIGSEEVVREVFKISYDNLQDEITKSIFLLCALFPEDFDIPTEELMRYGWGLKLFIEAKTIREARNRLNTCTERLRETNLLFGSDDIGCVKMHDVVRDFVLHIFSEVQHASIVNHGNVSEWLEENHSIYSCKRISLTCKGMSEFPKDLKFPNLSILKLMHGDKSLSFPENFYGKMEKVQVISYDKLMYPLLPSSLECSTNVRVLHLHYCSLRMFDCSSIGNLLNMEVLSFANSNIEWLPSTIGNLKKLRLLDLTNCKGLRIDNGVLKNLVKLEELYMGVNHPYGQAVSLTDENCDEMAERSKNLLALESELFKYNAQVKNISFENLERFKISVGRSLDGYFSKNMHSYKNTLKLGINKGELLESRMNGLFEKTEVLCLSVGDMIDLSDVEVKSSSFYNLRVLVVSECAELKHLFTLGVANTLKMLEHLEVHKCKNMEELIHTGGSEGDTITFPKLKFLSLSGLPKLSGLCHNVNIIELPHLVDLKFKGIPGFTVIYPQNKLGTSSLLKEELQVVIPKLETLQIDDMENLEEIWPCERSGGEKVKLREITVSNCDKLVNLFPCNPMSLLHHLEELTVENCGSIESLFNIDLDCVGGIGEEYNKSILRSIKVENLGKLREVWGIKGADNSRPLIHGFKAVESISIWGCKRFRNIFTPITINFDLVAILEIHIGDYKENHESEEQ
;
A
#
# COMPACT_ATOMS: atom_id res chain seq x y z
N MET A 1 69.69 -59.62 59.68
CA MET A 1 69.85 -59.69 58.21
C MET A 1 68.63 -59.06 57.58
N SER A 2 68.89 -58.17 56.64
CA SER A 2 68.03 -57.20 55.97
C SER A 2 67.24 -57.80 54.80
N ASP A 3 65.95 -57.46 54.67
CA ASP A 3 65.16 -57.73 53.45
C ASP A 3 64.70 -56.40 52.81
N PRO A 4 65.18 -56.05 51.60
CA PRO A 4 64.98 -54.75 50.94
C PRO A 4 63.80 -54.73 49.96
N THR A 5 62.59 -55.09 50.40
CA THR A 5 61.37 -55.06 49.55
C THR A 5 60.39 -53.93 49.88
N GLY A 6 60.60 -53.17 50.96
CA GLY A 6 59.68 -52.11 51.39
C GLY A 6 59.81 -50.74 50.69
N ILE A 7 60.95 -50.44 50.06
CA ILE A 7 61.24 -49.07 49.57
C ILE A 7 60.88 -48.88 48.08
N ALA A 8 60.88 -49.94 47.28
CA ALA A 8 60.55 -49.86 45.85
C ALA A 8 59.04 -49.58 45.59
N GLY A 9 58.13 -50.15 46.38
CA GLY A 9 56.69 -49.98 46.19
C GLY A 9 56.15 -48.58 46.54
N ALA A 10 56.78 -47.90 47.51
CA ALA A 10 56.34 -46.58 47.98
C ALA A 10 56.75 -45.43 47.03
N ILE A 11 57.82 -45.62 46.24
CA ILE A 11 58.29 -44.62 45.27
C ILE A 11 57.67 -44.87 43.88
N ILE A 12 57.44 -46.12 43.49
CA ILE A 12 56.94 -46.45 42.14
C ILE A 12 55.45 -46.12 41.99
N ASN A 13 54.60 -46.30 43.02
CA ASN A 13 53.15 -46.08 42.89
C ASN A 13 52.74 -44.62 42.65
N PRO A 14 53.28 -43.61 43.37
CA PRO A 14 52.96 -42.22 43.11
C PRO A 14 53.53 -41.73 41.77
N ILE A 15 54.72 -42.20 41.37
CA ILE A 15 55.34 -41.85 40.08
C ILE A 15 54.56 -42.49 38.92
N ALA A 16 54.09 -43.73 39.06
CA ALA A 16 53.22 -44.36 38.07
C ALA A 16 51.87 -43.63 37.98
N GLN A 17 51.22 -43.24 39.09
CA GLN A 17 49.97 -42.49 39.05
C GLN A 17 50.13 -41.05 38.51
N THR A 18 51.24 -40.38 38.78
CA THR A 18 51.48 -39.00 38.31
C THR A 18 51.98 -38.96 36.85
N ALA A 19 52.73 -39.97 36.41
CA ALA A 19 53.15 -40.11 35.01
C ALA A 19 52.07 -40.74 34.12
N LEU A 20 51.13 -41.53 34.67
CA LEU A 20 50.01 -42.05 33.89
C LEU A 20 48.98 -40.95 33.55
N VAL A 21 48.72 -39.95 34.39
CA VAL A 21 47.68 -38.93 34.12
C VAL A 21 47.90 -38.15 32.80
N PRO A 22 49.09 -37.60 32.51
CA PRO A 22 49.35 -36.91 31.23
C PRO A 22 49.35 -37.87 30.03
N VAL A 23 49.78 -39.11 30.23
CA VAL A 23 49.83 -40.14 29.19
C VAL A 23 48.42 -40.69 28.91
N THR A 24 47.55 -40.82 29.91
CA THR A 24 46.14 -41.19 29.76
C THR A 24 45.33 -40.08 29.10
N ASP A 25 45.65 -38.80 29.32
CA ASP A 25 45.01 -37.68 28.64
C ASP A 25 45.44 -37.62 27.17
N HIS A 26 46.73 -37.72 26.86
CA HIS A 26 47.23 -37.72 25.48
C HIS A 26 46.81 -38.96 24.68
N VAL A 27 46.87 -40.16 25.25
CA VAL A 27 46.35 -41.37 24.61
C VAL A 27 44.81 -41.34 24.57
N GLY A 28 44.16 -40.71 25.55
CA GLY A 28 42.72 -40.48 25.63
C GLY A 28 42.18 -39.64 24.47
N TYR A 29 42.84 -38.52 24.13
CA TYR A 29 42.48 -37.71 22.96
C TYR A 29 42.61 -38.48 21.63
N MET A 30 43.56 -39.43 21.54
CA MET A 30 43.74 -40.28 20.36
C MET A 30 42.68 -41.38 20.21
N ILE A 31 42.42 -42.13 21.28
CA ILE A 31 41.51 -43.29 21.28
C ILE A 31 40.04 -42.84 21.35
N SER A 32 39.76 -41.79 22.14
CA SER A 32 38.41 -41.28 22.39
C SER A 32 38.07 -40.01 21.58
N CYS A 33 38.83 -39.66 20.53
CA CYS A 33 38.55 -38.50 19.66
C CYS A 33 37.08 -38.44 19.20
N ARG A 34 36.51 -39.58 18.76
CA ARG A 34 35.10 -39.68 18.36
C ARG A 34 34.14 -39.37 19.52
N LYS A 35 34.49 -39.78 20.74
CA LYS A 35 33.72 -39.50 21.95
C LYS A 35 33.75 -38.00 22.26
N TYR A 36 34.92 -37.36 22.24
CA TYR A 36 35.04 -35.91 22.49
C TYR A 36 34.31 -35.07 21.45
N VAL A 37 34.39 -35.43 20.15
CA VAL A 37 33.64 -34.73 19.09
C VAL A 37 32.12 -34.89 19.26
N ARG A 38 31.65 -36.09 19.63
CA ARG A 38 30.22 -36.31 19.94
C ARG A 38 29.75 -35.51 21.16
N VAL A 39 30.54 -35.49 22.23
CA VAL A 39 30.23 -34.72 23.45
C VAL A 39 30.19 -33.23 23.13
N MET A 40 31.17 -32.71 22.39
CA MET A 40 31.19 -31.32 21.92
C MET A 40 29.93 -30.97 21.11
N GLN A 41 29.54 -31.81 20.14
CA GLN A 41 28.33 -31.60 19.33
C GLN A 41 27.04 -31.67 20.16
N MET A 42 26.98 -32.56 21.15
CA MET A 42 25.85 -32.67 22.08
C MET A 42 25.73 -31.41 22.93
N LYS A 43 26.82 -30.99 23.58
CA LYS A 43 26.89 -29.77 24.40
C LYS A 43 26.59 -28.51 23.59
N MET A 44 27.02 -28.46 22.33
CA MET A 44 26.70 -27.36 21.42
C MET A 44 25.19 -27.27 21.12
N ARG A 45 24.50 -28.41 20.99
CA ARG A 45 23.04 -28.43 20.82
C ARG A 45 22.31 -27.94 22.07
N GLU A 46 22.78 -28.32 23.26
CA GLU A 46 22.27 -27.80 24.54
C GLU A 46 22.43 -26.28 24.60
N LEU A 47 23.64 -25.76 24.31
CA LEU A 47 23.91 -24.32 24.29
C LEU A 47 23.06 -23.56 23.27
N ASN A 48 22.84 -24.12 22.08
CA ASN A 48 21.96 -23.52 21.06
C ASN A 48 20.50 -23.44 21.51
N THR A 49 20.03 -24.41 22.29
CA THR A 49 18.67 -24.40 22.84
C THR A 49 18.53 -23.28 23.87
N SER A 50 19.52 -23.14 24.76
CA SER A 50 19.58 -22.04 25.71
C SER A 50 19.68 -20.67 25.03
N ARG A 51 20.41 -20.58 23.90
CA ARG A 51 20.52 -19.37 23.07
C ARG A 51 19.17 -18.91 22.54
N ILE A 52 18.38 -19.83 21.98
CA ILE A 52 17.02 -19.54 21.49
C ILE A 52 16.13 -19.05 22.64
N SER A 53 16.21 -19.71 23.81
CA SER A 53 15.43 -19.29 24.98
C SER A 53 15.79 -17.87 25.45
N VAL A 54 17.08 -17.49 25.42
CA VAL A 54 17.52 -16.12 25.72
C VAL A 54 17.02 -15.11 24.69
N GLU A 55 17.11 -15.41 23.39
CA GLU A 55 16.61 -14.55 22.30
C GLU A 55 15.09 -14.32 22.39
N GLU A 56 14.33 -15.36 22.75
CA GLU A 56 12.89 -15.26 23.02
C GLU A 56 12.60 -14.39 24.25
N HIS A 57 13.42 -14.48 25.30
CA HIS A 57 13.27 -13.67 26.51
C HIS A 57 13.57 -12.19 26.22
N ILE A 58 14.63 -11.88 25.46
CA ILE A 58 14.94 -10.53 24.97
C ILE A 58 13.78 -9.99 24.15
N SER A 59 13.25 -10.79 23.22
CA SER A 59 12.11 -10.40 22.37
C SER A 59 10.86 -10.09 23.19
N ARG A 60 10.58 -10.89 24.24
CA ARG A 60 9.46 -10.67 25.16
C ARG A 60 9.63 -9.38 25.96
N ASN A 61 10.81 -9.15 26.55
CA ASN A 61 11.07 -7.94 27.34
C ASN A 61 11.09 -6.68 26.46
N THR A 62 11.55 -6.78 25.20
CA THR A 62 11.49 -5.69 24.22
C THR A 62 10.04 -5.30 23.89
N ARG A 63 9.15 -6.28 23.67
CA ARG A 63 7.72 -6.03 23.41
C ARG A 63 7.00 -5.42 24.61
N ASN A 64 7.43 -5.78 25.82
CA ASN A 64 6.79 -5.36 27.07
C ASN A 64 7.49 -4.16 27.75
N HIS A 65 8.49 -3.54 27.10
CA HIS A 65 9.27 -2.41 27.64
C HIS A 65 9.93 -2.68 29.02
N LEU A 66 10.42 -3.90 29.22
CA LEU A 66 11.12 -4.34 30.44
C LEU A 66 12.64 -4.29 30.25
N GLN A 67 13.40 -4.19 31.36
CA GLN A 67 14.87 -4.20 31.30
C GLN A 67 15.43 -5.50 30.70
N ILE A 68 16.53 -5.37 29.98
CA ILE A 68 17.31 -6.50 29.44
C ILE A 68 18.72 -6.43 30.05
N PRO A 69 19.19 -7.47 30.75
CA PRO A 69 20.53 -7.47 31.33
C PRO A 69 21.60 -7.29 30.25
N SER A 70 22.52 -6.34 30.45
CA SER A 70 23.57 -5.99 29.47
C SER A 70 24.48 -7.17 29.10
N GLN A 71 24.66 -8.11 30.02
CA GLN A 71 25.46 -9.33 29.87
C GLN A 71 24.90 -10.31 28.82
N THR A 72 23.61 -10.19 28.46
CA THR A 72 22.96 -11.08 27.48
C THR A 72 23.53 -10.92 26.07
N LYS A 73 23.85 -9.69 25.66
CA LYS A 73 24.44 -9.40 24.34
C LYS A 73 25.85 -9.98 24.22
N GLU A 74 26.68 -9.76 25.23
CA GLU A 74 28.04 -10.30 25.28
C GLU A 74 28.04 -11.84 25.30
N TRP A 75 27.11 -12.45 26.03
CA TRP A 75 26.94 -13.90 26.04
C TRP A 75 26.53 -14.45 24.67
N LEU A 76 25.59 -13.81 23.97
CA LEU A 76 25.16 -14.22 22.62
C LEU A 76 26.31 -14.13 21.60
N ASP A 77 27.10 -13.06 21.65
CA ASP A 77 28.27 -12.89 20.77
C ASP A 77 29.32 -14.00 20.99
N GLN A 78 29.56 -14.41 22.25
CA GLN A 78 30.48 -15.51 22.58
C GLN A 78 29.95 -16.87 22.11
N VAL A 79 28.64 -17.13 22.23
CA VAL A 79 27.99 -18.36 21.73
C VAL A 79 28.13 -18.47 20.20
N GLU A 80 27.93 -17.37 19.47
CA GLU A 80 28.07 -17.33 18.02
C GLU A 80 29.52 -17.59 17.56
N GLY A 81 30.50 -17.05 18.28
CA GLY A 81 31.92 -17.33 18.05
C GLY A 81 32.27 -18.82 18.18
N ILE A 82 31.75 -19.50 19.22
CA ILE A 82 31.93 -20.95 19.39
C ILE A 82 31.18 -21.73 18.31
N ARG A 83 29.99 -21.28 17.89
CA ARG A 83 29.20 -21.92 16.83
C ARG A 83 29.94 -21.95 15.51
N ALA A 84 30.56 -20.84 15.12
CA ALA A 84 31.40 -20.77 13.93
C ALA A 84 32.60 -21.75 14.03
N ASN A 85 33.20 -21.87 15.21
CA ASN A 85 34.30 -22.81 15.45
C ASN A 85 33.88 -24.28 15.35
N VAL A 86 32.66 -24.64 15.77
CA VAL A 86 32.10 -26.00 15.65
C VAL A 86 31.63 -26.29 14.21
N ALA A 87 31.06 -25.31 13.50
CA ALA A 87 30.62 -25.46 12.12
C ALA A 87 31.80 -25.73 11.16
N ASN A 88 32.96 -25.12 11.43
CA ASN A 88 34.20 -25.32 10.68
C ASN A 88 35.04 -26.53 11.19
N PHE A 89 34.46 -27.41 12.02
CA PHE A 89 35.19 -28.56 12.55
C PHE A 89 35.25 -29.69 11.51
N PRO A 90 36.43 -30.22 11.15
CA PRO A 90 36.58 -31.21 10.08
C PRO A 90 36.08 -32.59 10.52
N ILE A 91 34.81 -32.90 10.23
CA ILE A 91 34.15 -34.15 10.63
C ILE A 91 34.57 -35.32 9.71
N ASP A 92 34.78 -35.07 8.42
CA ASP A 92 35.07 -36.11 7.41
C ASP A 92 36.47 -36.73 7.55
N VAL A 93 37.40 -36.02 8.22
CA VAL A 93 38.79 -36.45 8.44
C VAL A 93 38.90 -37.52 9.55
N ILE A 94 37.85 -37.70 10.36
CA ILE A 94 37.82 -38.63 11.51
C ILE A 94 37.73 -40.12 11.06
N SER A 95 37.48 -40.37 9.76
CA SER A 95 37.49 -41.70 9.16
C SER A 95 38.89 -42.21 8.77
N CYS A 96 39.91 -41.33 8.73
CA CYS A 96 41.22 -41.62 8.14
C CYS A 96 42.31 -41.97 9.20
N CYS A 97 43.19 -42.93 8.89
CA CYS A 97 43.95 -43.75 9.84
C CYS A 97 45.12 -43.08 10.62
N SER A 98 45.33 -41.76 10.58
CA SER A 98 46.49 -41.16 11.28
C SER A 98 46.22 -40.85 12.77
N LEU A 99 47.06 -41.38 13.66
CA LEU A 99 46.93 -41.18 15.12
C LEU A 99 47.23 -39.73 15.55
N ARG A 100 48.13 -39.05 14.84
CA ARG A 100 48.49 -37.64 15.12
C ARG A 100 47.34 -36.66 14.85
N ILE A 101 46.54 -36.87 13.79
CA ILE A 101 45.38 -36.02 13.49
C ILE A 101 44.27 -36.25 14.51
N ARG A 102 44.02 -37.51 14.91
CA ARG A 102 43.05 -37.85 15.96
C ARG A 102 43.38 -37.22 17.30
N HIS A 103 44.67 -37.20 17.69
CA HIS A 103 45.12 -36.50 18.91
C HIS A 103 44.77 -35.00 18.88
N LYS A 104 45.15 -34.30 17.80
CA LYS A 104 44.92 -32.86 17.65
C LYS A 104 43.44 -32.50 17.61
N LEU A 105 42.63 -33.28 16.89
CA LEU A 105 41.19 -33.07 16.80
C LEU A 105 40.50 -33.38 18.14
N GLY A 106 40.88 -34.47 18.82
CA GLY A 106 40.37 -34.81 20.15
C GLY A 106 40.65 -33.71 21.18
N GLN A 107 41.86 -33.16 21.18
CA GLN A 107 42.25 -32.05 22.06
C GLN A 107 41.48 -30.75 21.73
N LYS A 108 41.28 -30.44 20.44
CA LYS A 108 40.51 -29.27 20.01
C LYS A 108 39.03 -29.39 20.41
N ALA A 109 38.43 -30.57 20.23
CA ALA A 109 37.05 -30.83 20.63
C ALA A 109 36.84 -30.73 22.15
N PHE A 110 37.81 -31.22 22.93
CA PHE A 110 37.79 -31.09 24.39
C PHE A 110 37.83 -29.62 24.83
N LYS A 111 38.75 -28.81 24.29
CA LYS A 111 38.83 -27.37 24.60
C LYS A 111 37.55 -26.61 24.26
N ILE A 112 36.94 -26.89 23.11
CA ILE A 112 35.65 -26.27 22.74
C ILE A 112 34.55 -26.70 23.72
N THR A 113 34.56 -27.94 24.18
CA THR A 113 33.61 -28.43 25.18
C THR A 113 33.76 -27.66 26.50
N GLU A 114 34.97 -27.40 26.98
CA GLU A 114 35.20 -26.58 28.18
C GLU A 114 34.70 -25.14 28.01
N GLN A 115 34.87 -24.54 26.82
CA GLN A 115 34.34 -23.21 26.53
C GLN A 115 32.80 -23.20 26.55
N ILE A 116 32.15 -24.22 25.98
CA ILE A 116 30.69 -24.38 26.03
C ILE A 116 30.20 -24.50 27.49
N GLU A 117 30.89 -25.28 28.32
CA GLU A 117 30.53 -25.44 29.73
C GLU A 117 30.72 -24.14 30.51
N SER A 118 31.76 -23.35 30.21
CA SER A 118 31.97 -22.02 30.78
C SER A 118 30.83 -21.07 30.43
N LEU A 119 30.40 -21.00 29.16
CA LEU A 119 29.26 -20.18 28.74
C LEU A 119 27.96 -20.64 29.38
N THR A 120 27.78 -21.95 29.54
CA THR A 120 26.60 -22.50 30.22
C THR A 120 26.54 -22.06 31.69
N ARG A 121 27.68 -21.99 32.38
CA ARG A 121 27.76 -21.43 33.74
C ARG A 121 27.50 -19.93 33.77
N GLN A 122 28.04 -19.16 32.81
CA GLN A 122 27.77 -17.72 32.71
C GLN A 122 26.28 -17.43 32.52
N LEU A 123 25.57 -18.23 31.72
CA LEU A 123 24.14 -18.09 31.53
C LEU A 123 23.37 -18.24 32.85
N SER A 124 23.79 -19.17 33.72
CA SER A 124 23.16 -19.36 35.04
C SER A 124 23.37 -18.19 36.01
N LEU A 125 24.28 -17.26 35.70
CA LEU A 125 24.55 -16.06 36.49
C LEU A 125 23.76 -14.83 35.99
N ILE A 126 23.11 -14.92 34.81
CA ILE A 126 22.27 -13.84 34.29
C ILE A 126 20.94 -13.86 35.03
N SER A 127 20.71 -12.85 35.87
CA SER A 127 19.42 -12.63 36.52
C SER A 127 18.53 -11.76 35.64
N TRP A 128 17.30 -12.24 35.38
CA TRP A 128 16.28 -11.50 34.68
C TRP A 128 15.42 -10.75 35.69
N THR A 129 15.10 -9.49 35.41
CA THR A 129 14.20 -8.68 36.23
C THR A 129 12.98 -8.28 35.41
N ASP A 130 11.83 -8.17 36.08
CA ASP A 130 10.59 -7.67 35.49
C ASP A 130 10.45 -6.15 35.68
N ASP A 131 11.56 -5.46 35.96
CA ASP A 131 11.54 -4.02 36.20
C ASP A 131 11.29 -3.26 34.88
N PRO A 132 10.33 -2.32 34.85
CA PRO A 132 10.15 -1.44 33.70
C PRO A 132 11.39 -0.55 33.52
N VAL A 133 11.70 -0.20 32.27
CA VAL A 133 12.81 0.71 31.96
C VAL A 133 12.59 2.06 32.68
N PRO A 134 13.51 2.56 33.52
CA PRO A 134 13.35 3.82 34.23
C PRO A 134 13.15 4.98 33.25
N LEU A 135 12.08 5.75 33.44
CA LEU A 135 11.72 6.92 32.65
C LEU A 135 12.76 8.06 32.84
N GLY A 136 13.91 7.92 32.18
CA GLY A 136 14.90 8.97 32.00
C GLY A 136 14.62 9.75 30.72
N LYS A 137 14.06 10.95 30.85
CA LYS A 137 13.89 12.00 29.81
C LYS A 137 13.61 11.48 28.40
N VAL A 138 12.34 11.12 28.20
CA VAL A 138 11.72 10.95 26.89
C VAL A 138 11.86 12.25 26.11
N GLY A 139 12.67 12.22 25.04
CA GLY A 139 12.56 13.20 23.97
C GLY A 139 11.17 13.10 23.38
N SER A 140 10.37 14.14 23.62
CA SER A 140 9.03 14.29 23.07
C SER A 140 9.03 13.95 21.59
N MET A 141 8.33 12.89 21.19
CA MET A 141 7.74 12.82 19.86
C MET A 141 6.67 13.90 19.80
N ASN A 142 7.11 15.14 19.59
CA ASN A 142 6.27 16.17 19.06
C ASN A 142 5.89 15.71 17.65
N ALA A 143 4.68 15.17 17.51
CA ALA A 143 3.89 15.47 16.33
C ALA A 143 3.97 16.99 16.15
N SER A 144 4.61 17.44 15.08
CA SER A 144 4.70 18.86 14.76
C SER A 144 3.31 19.33 14.34
N THR A 145 2.44 19.60 15.30
CA THR A 145 1.40 20.62 15.15
C THR A 145 2.10 21.97 15.27
N SER A 146 2.71 22.40 14.18
CA SER A 146 2.84 23.82 13.88
C SER A 146 1.88 24.15 12.75
N ALA A 147 1.03 25.15 12.97
CA ALA A 147 0.29 25.80 11.91
C ALA A 147 1.26 26.28 10.80
N PRO A 148 0.78 26.42 9.55
CA PRO A 148 1.55 26.14 8.35
C PRO A 148 2.52 27.27 7.98
N SER A 149 3.82 26.99 7.96
CA SER A 149 4.80 27.86 7.28
C SER A 149 6.03 27.14 6.69
N SER A 150 6.13 25.80 6.76
CA SER A 150 7.38 25.08 6.47
C SER A 150 7.44 24.28 5.16
N VAL A 151 6.76 24.71 4.09
CA VAL A 151 6.70 23.94 2.84
C VAL A 151 7.98 24.06 1.98
N TYR A 152 9.03 24.69 2.48
CA TYR A 152 10.24 25.02 1.70
C TYR A 152 11.51 24.25 2.08
N HIS A 153 11.46 23.20 2.90
CA HIS A 153 12.70 22.61 3.43
C HIS A 153 13.48 21.62 2.52
N ASP A 154 12.95 21.19 1.38
CA ASP A 154 13.66 20.23 0.49
C ASP A 154 14.04 20.79 -0.89
N VAL A 155 14.03 22.12 -1.09
CA VAL A 155 14.50 22.68 -2.36
C VAL A 155 15.98 23.01 -2.25
N PHE A 156 16.82 22.19 -2.89
CA PHE A 156 18.21 22.54 -3.13
C PHE A 156 18.28 23.93 -3.79
N PRO A 157 19.09 24.88 -3.28
CA PRO A 157 19.18 26.23 -3.83
C PRO A 157 19.41 26.26 -5.36
N SER A 158 20.18 25.31 -5.90
CA SER A 158 20.43 25.16 -7.34
C SER A 158 19.18 24.84 -8.17
N ARG A 159 18.11 24.33 -7.53
CA ARG A 159 16.86 23.92 -8.17
C ARG A 159 15.73 24.93 -8.01
N GLU A 160 15.87 25.90 -7.09
CA GLU A 160 14.84 26.89 -6.80
C GLU A 160 14.49 27.73 -8.02
N GLN A 161 15.49 28.17 -8.80
CA GLN A 161 15.25 28.98 -9.99
C GLN A 161 14.48 28.19 -11.06
N ILE A 162 14.81 26.91 -11.25
CA ILE A 162 14.12 26.05 -12.22
C ILE A 162 12.69 25.78 -11.75
N PHE A 163 12.51 25.51 -10.46
CA PHE A 163 11.21 25.31 -9.85
C PHE A 163 10.29 26.53 -10.06
N ARG A 164 10.78 27.74 -9.76
CA ARG A 164 10.02 28.98 -9.97
C ARG A 164 9.66 29.17 -11.44
N LYS A 165 10.61 29.00 -12.36
CA LYS A 165 10.34 29.09 -13.80
C LYS A 165 9.29 28.08 -14.26
N ALA A 166 9.35 26.83 -13.78
CA ALA A 166 8.37 25.81 -14.11
C ALA A 166 6.98 26.16 -13.55
N LEU A 167 6.92 26.64 -12.31
CA LEU A 167 5.67 27.04 -11.66
C LEU A 167 5.04 28.26 -12.35
N GLU A 168 5.86 29.27 -12.68
CA GLU A 168 5.45 30.45 -13.45
C GLU A 168 4.91 30.02 -14.82
N ALA A 169 5.60 29.13 -15.54
CA ALA A 169 5.14 28.63 -16.84
C ALA A 169 3.81 27.84 -16.74
N LEU A 170 3.56 27.17 -15.61
CA LEU A 170 2.30 26.47 -15.33
C LEU A 170 1.15 27.43 -14.97
N GLU A 171 1.40 28.71 -14.74
CA GLU A 171 0.32 29.66 -14.45
C GLU A 171 -0.66 29.77 -15.62
N PRO A 172 -1.99 29.76 -15.36
CA PRO A 172 -3.00 29.80 -16.42
C PRO A 172 -2.93 31.02 -17.34
N VAL A 173 -2.31 32.13 -16.87
CA VAL A 173 -2.15 33.37 -17.63
C VAL A 173 -1.04 33.27 -18.69
N GLN A 174 -0.10 32.31 -18.54
CA GLN A 174 1.02 32.16 -19.45
C GLN A 174 0.64 31.41 -20.73
N LYS A 175 1.15 31.89 -21.88
CA LYS A 175 0.87 31.33 -23.21
C LYS A 175 1.50 29.96 -23.48
N SER A 176 2.50 29.55 -22.71
CA SER A 176 3.18 28.27 -22.93
C SER A 176 2.26 27.11 -22.54
N HIS A 177 1.95 26.24 -23.50
CA HIS A 177 1.02 25.11 -23.32
C HIS A 177 1.73 23.86 -22.82
N MET A 178 3.03 23.73 -23.09
CA MET A 178 3.81 22.54 -22.75
C MET A 178 5.10 22.94 -22.05
N ILE A 179 5.30 22.37 -20.87
CA ILE A 179 6.46 22.56 -20.01
C ILE A 179 7.17 21.21 -19.90
N ALA A 180 8.48 21.20 -20.10
CA ALA A 180 9.27 19.97 -20.05
C ALA A 180 10.41 20.07 -19.03
N LEU A 181 10.51 19.10 -18.14
CA LEU A 181 11.65 18.93 -17.24
C LEU A 181 12.53 17.79 -17.77
N TRP A 182 13.78 18.08 -18.12
CA TRP A 182 14.67 17.07 -18.67
C TRP A 182 15.99 16.95 -17.92
N GLY A 183 16.66 15.80 -18.02
CA GLY A 183 17.94 15.54 -17.38
C GLY A 183 18.22 14.05 -17.17
N MET A 184 19.44 13.71 -16.73
CA MET A 184 19.90 12.32 -16.56
C MET A 184 18.98 11.49 -15.62
N GLY A 185 18.96 10.17 -15.81
CA GLY A 185 18.28 9.23 -14.89
C GLY A 185 18.72 9.45 -13.44
N GLY A 186 17.78 9.39 -12.49
CA GLY A 186 18.08 9.56 -11.05
C GLY A 186 18.38 10.98 -10.58
N VAL A 187 18.34 12.00 -11.46
CA VAL A 187 18.58 13.40 -11.08
C VAL A 187 17.44 14.03 -10.26
N GLY A 188 16.27 13.40 -10.22
CA GLY A 188 15.11 13.88 -9.43
C GLY A 188 14.10 14.72 -10.22
N LYS A 189 13.89 14.42 -11.50
CA LYS A 189 12.86 15.04 -12.35
C LYS A 189 11.46 14.79 -11.80
N THR A 190 11.11 13.52 -11.58
CA THR A 190 9.84 13.09 -10.96
C THR A 190 9.64 13.71 -9.58
N THR A 191 10.71 13.86 -8.79
CA THR A 191 10.65 14.57 -7.49
C THR A 191 10.27 16.04 -7.65
N MET A 192 10.84 16.73 -8.65
CA MET A 192 10.46 18.12 -8.95
C MET A 192 9.04 18.23 -9.49
N MET A 193 8.64 17.32 -10.38
CA MET A 193 7.27 17.25 -10.90
C MET A 193 6.24 17.05 -9.77
N LYS A 194 6.47 16.10 -8.84
CA LYS A 194 5.57 15.86 -7.71
C LYS A 194 5.42 17.10 -6.82
N LYS A 195 6.52 17.82 -6.55
CA LYS A 195 6.47 19.09 -5.81
C LYS A 195 5.70 20.19 -6.55
N LEU A 196 5.88 20.29 -7.87
CA LEU A 196 5.10 21.24 -8.68
C LEU A 196 3.62 20.88 -8.60
N LYS A 197 3.26 19.61 -8.77
CA LYS A 197 1.89 19.10 -8.62
C LYS A 197 1.29 19.49 -7.26
N GLU A 198 1.98 19.24 -6.15
CA GLU A 198 1.50 19.60 -4.80
C GLU A 198 1.28 21.11 -4.62
N VAL A 199 2.13 21.96 -5.20
CA VAL A 199 1.92 23.42 -5.16
C VAL A 199 0.74 23.84 -6.04
N VAL A 200 0.64 23.26 -7.23
CA VAL A 200 -0.42 23.51 -8.21
C VAL A 200 -1.79 23.11 -7.66
N GLU A 201 -1.88 21.96 -6.99
CA GLU A 201 -3.09 21.49 -6.29
C GLU A 201 -3.48 22.42 -5.14
N ARG A 202 -2.53 22.80 -4.28
CA ARG A 202 -2.81 23.71 -3.17
C ARG A 202 -3.22 25.11 -3.62
N LYS A 203 -2.65 25.60 -4.72
CA LYS A 203 -3.04 26.86 -5.35
C LYS A 203 -4.31 26.74 -6.18
N LYS A 204 -4.85 25.53 -6.39
CA LYS A 204 -6.01 25.24 -7.24
C LYS A 204 -5.91 25.89 -8.62
N MET A 205 -4.74 25.75 -9.25
CA MET A 205 -4.49 26.38 -10.56
C MET A 205 -5.23 25.69 -11.71
N PHE A 206 -5.59 24.42 -11.53
CA PHE A 206 -6.33 23.59 -12.48
C PHE A 206 -7.47 22.89 -11.75
N SER A 207 -8.59 22.72 -12.45
CA SER A 207 -9.77 21.99 -11.96
C SER A 207 -9.49 20.49 -11.84
N ILE A 208 -8.73 19.94 -12.80
CA ILE A 208 -8.43 18.51 -12.91
C ILE A 208 -6.97 18.34 -13.28
N ILE A 209 -6.31 17.39 -12.61
CA ILE A 209 -4.91 17.02 -12.87
C ILE A 209 -4.86 15.53 -13.19
N VAL A 210 -4.48 15.21 -14.42
CA VAL A 210 -4.30 13.84 -14.90
C VAL A 210 -2.80 13.55 -14.92
N GLN A 211 -2.37 12.49 -14.24
CA GLN A 211 -0.97 12.08 -14.23
C GLN A 211 -0.83 10.69 -14.82
N VAL A 212 0.02 10.55 -15.85
CA VAL A 212 0.29 9.27 -16.50
C VAL A 212 1.79 9.06 -16.59
N VAL A 213 2.25 7.86 -16.24
CA VAL A 213 3.63 7.42 -16.46
C VAL A 213 3.70 6.74 -17.82
N ILE A 214 4.62 7.17 -18.68
CA ILE A 214 4.74 6.69 -20.07
C ILE A 214 5.75 5.54 -20.16
N GLY A 215 6.95 5.71 -19.60
CA GLY A 215 8.05 4.75 -19.70
C GLY A 215 8.61 4.58 -21.12
N GLU A 216 9.52 3.62 -21.30
CA GLU A 216 10.23 3.41 -22.58
C GLU A 216 9.31 3.00 -23.73
N LYS A 217 8.24 2.24 -23.43
CA LYS A 217 7.32 1.71 -24.44
C LYS A 217 5.91 2.28 -24.31
N THR A 218 5.50 3.04 -25.32
CA THR A 218 4.16 3.60 -25.40
C THR A 218 3.12 2.54 -25.79
N ASN A 219 2.08 2.36 -24.95
CA ASN A 219 0.86 1.64 -25.33
C ASN A 219 -0.32 2.61 -25.24
N PRO A 220 -0.79 3.18 -26.36
CA PRO A 220 -1.87 4.15 -26.38
C PRO A 220 -3.14 3.66 -25.65
N ILE A 221 -3.47 2.37 -25.75
CA ILE A 221 -4.63 1.79 -25.07
C ILE A 221 -4.44 1.80 -23.54
N ALA A 222 -3.25 1.50 -23.05
CA ALA A 222 -2.97 1.56 -21.61
C ALA A 222 -3.02 2.99 -21.08
N ILE A 223 -2.43 3.93 -21.82
CA ILE A 223 -2.43 5.37 -21.49
C ILE A 223 -3.87 5.89 -21.46
N GLN A 224 -4.68 5.59 -22.47
CA GLN A 224 -6.11 5.95 -22.51
C GLN A 224 -6.89 5.37 -21.33
N GLN A 225 -6.61 4.13 -20.91
CA GLN A 225 -7.25 3.56 -19.74
C GLN A 225 -6.85 4.31 -18.46
N ALA A 226 -5.56 4.58 -18.28
CA ALA A 226 -5.08 5.34 -17.13
C ALA A 226 -5.71 6.74 -17.05
N VAL A 227 -5.80 7.45 -18.19
CA VAL A 227 -6.51 8.72 -18.29
C VAL A 227 -7.98 8.55 -17.91
N ALA A 228 -8.66 7.54 -18.46
CA ALA A 228 -10.07 7.28 -18.16
C ALA A 228 -10.32 6.95 -16.68
N ASP A 229 -9.42 6.20 -16.04
CA ASP A 229 -9.50 5.86 -14.62
C ASP A 229 -9.38 7.12 -13.74
N TYR A 230 -8.48 8.06 -14.11
CA TYR A 230 -8.36 9.36 -13.45
C TYR A 230 -9.63 10.21 -13.61
N LEU A 231 -10.25 10.16 -14.79
CA LEU A 231 -11.47 10.91 -15.10
C LEU A 231 -12.75 10.17 -14.67
N SER A 232 -12.64 8.96 -14.11
CA SER A 232 -13.76 8.07 -13.79
C SER A 232 -14.68 7.79 -14.98
N ILE A 233 -14.11 7.62 -16.17
CA ILE A 233 -14.80 7.30 -17.43
C ILE A 233 -14.67 5.80 -17.72
N GLU A 234 -15.78 5.15 -18.06
CA GLU A 234 -15.75 3.76 -18.52
C GLU A 234 -15.50 3.70 -20.04
N LEU A 235 -14.33 3.21 -20.47
CA LEU A 235 -14.02 2.94 -21.87
C LEU A 235 -14.44 1.51 -22.23
N LYS A 236 -15.48 1.36 -23.06
CA LYS A 236 -16.00 0.06 -23.55
C LYS A 236 -15.54 -0.26 -24.96
N GLU A 237 -14.94 0.73 -25.61
CA GLU A 237 -14.51 0.69 -26.99
C GLU A 237 -13.21 -0.13 -27.10
N ASN A 238 -13.11 -1.00 -28.11
CA ASN A 238 -11.98 -1.94 -28.27
C ASN A 238 -10.83 -1.39 -29.15
N THR A 239 -11.05 -0.28 -29.85
CA THR A 239 -10.08 0.32 -30.78
C THR A 239 -9.49 1.60 -30.19
N LYS A 240 -8.22 1.86 -30.49
CA LYS A 240 -7.49 3.05 -30.04
C LYS A 240 -8.23 4.34 -30.42
N GLU A 241 -8.73 4.44 -31.64
CA GLU A 241 -9.35 5.65 -32.20
C GLU A 241 -10.68 5.97 -31.50
N ALA A 242 -11.58 4.98 -31.39
CA ALA A 242 -12.86 5.15 -30.72
C ALA A 242 -12.72 5.53 -29.22
N ARG A 243 -11.69 5.01 -28.55
CA ARG A 243 -11.36 5.37 -27.16
C ARG A 243 -10.88 6.81 -27.06
N ALA A 244 -10.00 7.23 -27.96
CA ALA A 244 -9.53 8.62 -28.06
C ALA A 244 -10.70 9.58 -28.32
N ASP A 245 -11.63 9.24 -29.21
CA ASP A 245 -12.81 10.06 -29.52
C ASP A 245 -13.75 10.22 -28.33
N LYS A 246 -13.88 9.20 -27.48
CA LYS A 246 -14.68 9.29 -26.26
C LYS A 246 -14.04 10.21 -25.22
N LEU A 247 -12.73 10.07 -25.02
CA LEU A 247 -11.97 10.97 -24.15
C LEU A 247 -12.05 12.41 -24.67
N ARG A 248 -11.93 12.60 -25.98
CA ARG A 248 -12.08 13.90 -26.65
C ARG A 248 -13.42 14.54 -26.36
N LYS A 249 -14.52 13.82 -26.59
CA LYS A 249 -15.88 14.30 -26.28
C LYS A 249 -16.05 14.69 -24.83
N TRP A 250 -15.40 13.97 -23.92
CA TRP A 250 -15.43 14.30 -22.50
C TRP A 250 -14.68 15.60 -22.20
N PHE A 251 -13.46 15.78 -22.73
CA PHE A 251 -12.70 17.04 -22.59
C PHE A 251 -13.43 18.24 -23.22
N GLU A 252 -14.23 18.00 -24.26
CA GLU A 252 -15.02 19.03 -24.96
C GLU A 252 -16.40 19.29 -24.34
N ALA A 253 -16.95 18.37 -23.52
CA ALA A 253 -18.35 18.39 -23.06
C ALA A 253 -18.74 19.64 -22.26
N ASP A 254 -17.76 20.30 -21.63
CA ASP A 254 -17.95 21.53 -20.84
C ASP A 254 -17.50 22.81 -21.60
N GLY A 255 -17.37 22.74 -22.93
CA GLY A 255 -16.91 23.86 -23.76
C GLY A 255 -15.49 24.33 -23.45
N GLY A 256 -14.72 23.53 -22.70
CA GLY A 256 -13.36 23.85 -22.24
C GLY A 256 -13.25 24.90 -21.14
N LYS A 257 -14.33 25.13 -20.39
CA LYS A 257 -14.34 25.99 -19.19
C LYS A 257 -13.40 25.48 -18.09
N ASN A 258 -13.36 24.16 -17.91
CA ASN A 258 -12.44 23.53 -16.98
C ASN A 258 -10.97 23.59 -17.45
N LYS A 259 -10.08 23.98 -16.53
CA LYS A 259 -8.63 24.02 -16.76
C LYS A 259 -8.01 22.68 -16.40
N PHE A 260 -7.33 22.05 -17.34
CA PHE A 260 -6.71 20.74 -17.15
C PHE A 260 -5.18 20.83 -17.10
N LEU A 261 -4.56 20.09 -16.19
CA LEU A 261 -3.13 19.80 -16.25
C LEU A 261 -2.94 18.31 -16.57
N VAL A 262 -2.25 18.03 -17.66
CA VAL A 262 -1.86 16.67 -18.05
C VAL A 262 -0.37 16.50 -17.77
N ILE A 263 -0.04 15.58 -16.88
CA ILE A 263 1.33 15.26 -16.49
C ILE A 263 1.74 13.96 -17.18
N LEU A 264 2.78 14.03 -18.02
CA LEU A 264 3.37 12.88 -18.70
C LEU A 264 4.75 12.60 -18.08
N ASP A 265 4.81 11.65 -17.15
CA ASP A 265 6.07 11.32 -16.46
C ASP A 265 6.87 10.26 -17.24
N ASP A 266 8.18 10.47 -17.31
CA ASP A 266 9.18 9.62 -17.94
C ASP A 266 8.88 9.29 -19.41
N VAL A 267 8.88 10.32 -20.25
CA VAL A 267 8.65 10.23 -21.71
C VAL A 267 9.97 9.94 -22.42
N TRP A 268 10.02 8.82 -23.16
CA TRP A 268 11.21 8.38 -23.91
C TRP A 268 11.13 8.61 -25.42
N GLN A 269 9.92 8.70 -25.97
CA GLN A 269 9.67 8.86 -27.39
C GLN A 269 8.43 9.74 -27.61
N PHE A 270 8.19 10.15 -28.86
CA PHE A 270 7.02 10.95 -29.22
C PHE A 270 5.71 10.24 -28.81
N VAL A 271 4.83 10.99 -28.14
CA VAL A 271 3.48 10.58 -27.75
C VAL A 271 2.50 11.52 -28.45
N ASP A 272 1.64 10.97 -29.30
CA ASP A 272 0.60 11.76 -29.93
C ASP A 272 -0.51 12.09 -28.93
N LEU A 273 -0.69 13.36 -28.61
CA LEU A 273 -1.73 13.81 -27.68
C LEU A 273 -3.14 13.54 -28.23
N GLU A 274 -3.29 13.40 -29.55
CA GLU A 274 -4.57 13.05 -30.15
C GLU A 274 -5.04 11.66 -29.72
N ASP A 275 -4.10 10.76 -29.43
CA ASP A 275 -4.37 9.40 -28.96
C ASP A 275 -5.03 9.39 -27.58
N ILE A 276 -4.84 10.43 -26.77
CA ILE A 276 -5.48 10.56 -25.46
C ILE A 276 -6.68 11.51 -25.48
N GLY A 277 -7.18 11.83 -26.68
CA GLY A 277 -8.34 12.70 -26.88
C GLY A 277 -8.02 14.20 -26.85
N LEU A 278 -6.75 14.59 -26.85
CA LEU A 278 -6.32 15.98 -26.84
C LEU A 278 -5.87 16.38 -28.27
N SER A 279 -6.75 16.98 -29.08
CA SER A 279 -6.44 17.44 -30.46
C SER A 279 -6.92 18.87 -30.69
N PRO A 280 -6.23 19.63 -31.55
CA PRO A 280 -4.85 20.06 -31.42
C PRO A 280 -4.80 21.41 -30.67
N LEU A 281 -3.58 21.86 -30.33
CA LEU A 281 -3.23 23.16 -29.73
C LEU A 281 -4.13 24.36 -30.16
N PRO A 282 -4.30 25.35 -29.27
CA PRO A 282 -5.57 25.94 -28.82
C PRO A 282 -6.29 26.74 -29.90
N ASN A 283 -7.15 26.11 -30.70
CA ASN A 283 -8.11 26.85 -31.54
C ASN A 283 -9.54 26.27 -31.46
N LYS A 284 -9.81 25.36 -30.51
CA LYS A 284 -11.12 24.72 -30.33
C LYS A 284 -11.61 24.64 -28.88
N GLY A 285 -11.29 25.64 -28.05
CA GLY A 285 -11.96 25.84 -26.77
C GLY A 285 -11.44 25.08 -25.55
N VAL A 286 -10.67 23.99 -25.67
CA VAL A 286 -10.15 23.23 -24.50
C VAL A 286 -8.92 23.89 -23.86
N ASN A 287 -9.03 24.32 -22.59
CA ASN A 287 -7.95 24.97 -21.84
C ASN A 287 -7.11 23.96 -21.03
N PHE A 288 -6.03 23.44 -21.63
CA PHE A 288 -5.12 22.50 -20.96
C PHE A 288 -3.65 22.91 -21.04
N LYS A 289 -2.88 22.49 -20.03
CA LYS A 289 -1.41 22.50 -20.05
C LYS A 289 -0.85 21.09 -19.93
N VAL A 290 0.33 20.88 -20.50
CA VAL A 290 1.09 19.62 -20.41
C VAL A 290 2.37 19.87 -19.64
N LEU A 291 2.62 19.08 -18.59
CA LEU A 291 3.90 18.99 -17.90
C LEU A 291 4.51 17.62 -18.20
N LEU A 292 5.66 17.58 -18.86
CA LEU A 292 6.32 16.31 -19.15
C LEU A 292 7.70 16.21 -18.51
N THR A 293 8.12 15.00 -18.15
CA THR A 293 9.50 14.72 -17.75
C THR A 293 10.17 13.79 -18.76
N SER A 294 11.45 14.00 -19.07
CA SER A 294 12.18 13.21 -20.06
C SER A 294 13.68 13.12 -19.72
N ARG A 295 14.38 12.13 -20.29
CA ARG A 295 15.86 12.09 -20.25
C ARG A 295 16.50 12.86 -21.39
N ASP A 296 15.77 12.99 -22.49
CA ASP A 296 16.25 13.57 -23.74
C ASP A 296 15.50 14.88 -24.03
N SER A 297 16.26 15.96 -24.21
CA SER A 297 15.72 17.26 -24.58
C SER A 297 15.11 17.27 -25.99
N HIS A 298 15.60 16.41 -26.89
CA HIS A 298 15.08 16.29 -28.24
C HIS A 298 13.64 15.76 -28.23
N VAL A 299 13.33 14.77 -27.39
CA VAL A 299 11.97 14.26 -27.18
C VAL A 299 11.04 15.37 -26.70
N CYS A 300 11.50 16.24 -25.79
CA CYS A 300 10.71 17.39 -25.34
C CYS A 300 10.37 18.35 -26.50
N THR A 301 11.34 18.60 -27.39
CA THR A 301 11.11 19.43 -28.59
C THR A 301 10.14 18.75 -29.56
N LEU A 302 10.26 17.44 -29.78
CA LEU A 302 9.35 16.67 -30.64
C LEU A 302 7.91 16.68 -30.14
N MET A 303 7.71 16.65 -28.81
CA MET A 303 6.38 16.79 -28.19
C MET A 303 5.76 18.18 -28.41
N GLY A 304 6.54 19.17 -28.86
CA GLY A 304 6.09 20.54 -29.09
C GLY A 304 6.34 21.51 -27.94
N ALA A 305 7.23 21.18 -26.99
CA ALA A 305 7.62 22.12 -25.94
C ALA A 305 8.48 23.26 -26.51
N GLU A 306 8.11 24.51 -26.20
CA GLU A 306 8.88 25.69 -26.59
C GLU A 306 10.27 25.70 -25.91
N ALA A 307 11.30 26.23 -26.60
CA ALA A 307 12.67 26.21 -26.08
C ALA A 307 12.85 26.90 -24.72
N ASN A 308 12.06 27.94 -24.42
CA ASN A 308 12.02 28.64 -23.13
C ASN A 308 11.32 27.82 -22.00
N SER A 309 10.56 26.79 -22.37
CA SER A 309 9.77 25.93 -21.50
C SER A 309 10.39 24.55 -21.29
N ILE A 310 11.54 24.27 -21.94
CA ILE A 310 12.36 23.08 -21.72
C ILE A 310 13.42 23.40 -20.65
N LEU A 311 13.22 22.86 -19.46
CA LEU A 311 14.01 23.17 -18.26
C LEU A 311 14.93 21.99 -17.91
N ASN A 312 16.24 22.24 -17.94
CA ASN A 312 17.25 21.23 -17.63
C ASN A 312 17.47 21.10 -16.11
N ILE A 313 17.14 19.94 -15.55
CA ILE A 313 17.44 19.54 -14.18
C ILE A 313 18.88 19.03 -14.10
N LYS A 314 19.76 19.88 -13.58
CA LYS A 314 21.18 19.55 -13.39
C LYS A 314 21.40 18.70 -12.13
N VAL A 315 22.54 18.00 -12.11
CA VAL A 315 23.07 17.35 -10.91
C VAL A 315 23.28 18.36 -9.79
N LEU A 316 23.30 17.89 -8.54
CA LEU A 316 23.53 18.73 -7.38
C LEU A 316 24.94 19.32 -7.39
N THR A 317 25.07 20.52 -6.83
CA THR A 317 26.39 21.08 -6.55
C THR A 317 27.13 20.21 -5.51
N ALA A 318 28.46 20.32 -5.44
CA ALA A 318 29.24 19.57 -4.46
C ALA A 318 28.74 19.80 -3.02
N VAL A 319 28.45 21.04 -2.65
CA VAL A 319 27.96 21.41 -1.32
C VAL A 319 26.58 20.79 -1.04
N GLU A 320 25.66 20.85 -2.00
CA GLU A 320 24.34 20.23 -1.87
C GLU A 320 24.43 18.71 -1.80
N GLY A 321 25.31 18.09 -2.59
CA GLY A 321 25.54 16.65 -2.55
C GLY A 321 26.15 16.17 -1.22
N GLN A 322 27.09 16.95 -0.66
CA GLN A 322 27.66 16.70 0.67
C GLN A 322 26.61 16.84 1.77
N SER A 323 25.79 17.90 1.71
CA SER A 323 24.68 18.12 2.64
C SER A 323 23.68 16.96 2.58
N LEU A 324 23.29 16.54 1.38
CA LEU A 324 22.40 15.40 1.16
C LEU A 324 22.98 14.10 1.72
N PHE A 325 24.26 13.84 1.49
CA PHE A 325 24.93 12.66 2.01
C PHE A 325 24.87 12.63 3.55
N ARG A 326 25.25 13.73 4.19
CA ARG A 326 25.28 13.84 5.66
C ARG A 326 23.88 13.70 6.28
N GLN A 327 22.87 14.29 5.63
CA GLN A 327 21.47 14.17 6.03
C GLN A 327 21.02 12.71 6.15
N PHE A 328 21.44 11.85 5.23
CA PHE A 328 21.03 10.45 5.19
C PHE A 328 21.98 9.49 5.93
N ALA A 329 23.25 9.84 6.08
CA ALA A 329 24.24 8.99 6.73
C ALA A 329 24.23 9.08 8.27
N LYS A 330 23.60 10.11 8.87
CA LYS A 330 23.51 10.27 10.33
C LYS A 330 22.54 9.29 10.98
N ASN A 331 22.74 8.95 12.27
CA ASN A 331 21.81 8.09 13.01
C ASN A 331 20.56 8.85 13.44
N ALA A 332 19.53 8.10 13.81
CA ALA A 332 18.30 8.69 14.33
C ALA A 332 18.58 9.33 15.70
N GLY A 333 18.20 10.61 15.86
CA GLY A 333 18.44 11.38 17.08
C GLY A 333 19.73 12.21 17.08
N ASP A 334 20.61 12.02 16.09
CA ASP A 334 21.82 12.83 15.94
C ASP A 334 21.48 14.14 15.20
N ASP A 335 21.96 15.27 15.73
CA ASP A 335 21.83 16.57 15.08
C ASP A 335 22.69 16.63 13.81
N ASP A 336 23.92 16.11 13.88
CA ASP A 336 24.88 16.07 12.77
C ASP A 336 25.70 14.76 12.75
N LEU A 337 26.43 14.53 11.66
CA LEU A 337 27.33 13.40 11.50
C LEU A 337 28.54 13.53 12.44
N ASP A 338 29.03 12.42 12.98
CA ASP A 338 30.26 12.42 13.80
C ASP A 338 31.42 13.10 13.04
N PRO A 339 32.08 14.12 13.64
CA PRO A 339 33.18 14.84 13.01
C PRO A 339 34.29 13.96 12.43
N ALA A 340 34.51 12.77 12.97
CA ALA A 340 35.48 11.80 12.48
C ALA A 340 35.16 11.27 11.06
N PHE A 341 33.89 11.32 10.66
CA PHE A 341 33.40 10.85 9.36
C PHE A 341 33.19 11.98 8.35
N ASN A 342 33.10 13.25 8.78
CA ASN A 342 32.79 14.39 7.91
C ASN A 342 33.70 14.48 6.68
N ARG A 343 35.02 14.31 6.85
CA ARG A 343 35.95 14.36 5.71
C ARG A 343 35.72 13.22 4.72
N ILE A 344 35.47 12.00 5.22
CA ILE A 344 35.23 10.82 4.38
C ILE A 344 33.87 10.95 3.68
N ALA A 345 32.85 11.43 4.39
CA ALA A 345 31.53 11.74 3.85
C ALA A 345 31.63 12.71 2.67
N ASP A 346 32.39 13.80 2.83
CA ASP A 346 32.55 14.80 1.78
C ASP A 346 33.26 14.23 0.55
N SER A 347 34.32 13.44 0.76
CA SER A 347 35.03 12.75 -0.30
C SER A 347 34.12 11.80 -1.07
N ILE A 348 33.38 10.92 -0.38
CA ILE A 348 32.45 9.97 -1.01
C ILE A 348 31.35 10.72 -1.78
N ALA A 349 30.75 11.75 -1.19
CA ALA A 349 29.71 12.55 -1.84
C ALA A 349 30.23 13.22 -3.12
N SER A 350 31.46 13.74 -3.11
CA SER A 350 32.11 14.31 -4.30
C SER A 350 32.35 13.26 -5.39
N ARG A 351 32.66 12.00 -5.04
CA ARG A 351 32.78 10.90 -6.03
C ARG A 351 31.45 10.57 -6.71
N CYS A 352 30.32 10.77 -6.02
CA CYS A 352 28.98 10.52 -6.57
C CYS A 352 28.52 11.60 -7.58
N GLN A 353 29.33 12.63 -7.84
CA GLN A 353 29.12 13.64 -8.89
C GLN A 353 27.76 14.34 -8.85
N GLY A 354 27.22 14.56 -7.65
CA GLY A 354 25.96 15.29 -7.48
C GLY A 354 24.71 14.52 -7.90
N LEU A 355 24.80 13.23 -8.21
CA LEU A 355 23.63 12.41 -8.56
C LEU A 355 22.86 12.02 -7.29
N PRO A 356 21.63 12.53 -7.06
CA PRO A 356 20.92 12.34 -5.78
C PRO A 356 20.66 10.87 -5.44
N ILE A 357 20.25 10.04 -6.40
CA ILE A 357 19.97 8.62 -6.14
C ILE A 357 21.23 7.88 -5.67
N ALA A 358 22.38 8.12 -6.30
CA ALA A 358 23.65 7.50 -5.93
C ALA A 358 24.09 7.97 -4.53
N ILE A 359 24.07 9.29 -4.30
CA ILE A 359 24.43 9.91 -3.01
C ILE A 359 23.59 9.33 -1.87
N LYS A 360 22.27 9.32 -2.05
CA LYS A 360 21.34 8.83 -1.03
C LYS A 360 21.55 7.33 -0.76
N THR A 361 21.73 6.53 -1.80
CA THR A 361 21.91 5.07 -1.68
C THR A 361 23.20 4.73 -0.93
N ILE A 362 24.34 5.34 -1.30
CA ILE A 362 25.60 5.05 -0.62
C ILE A 362 25.61 5.56 0.83
N ALA A 363 25.03 6.74 1.09
CA ALA A 363 24.89 7.30 2.43
C ALA A 363 24.10 6.35 3.36
N LEU A 364 22.94 5.87 2.89
CA LEU A 364 22.11 4.92 3.64
C LEU A 364 22.80 3.56 3.82
N SER A 365 23.56 3.09 2.84
CA SER A 365 24.29 1.82 2.96
C SER A 365 25.45 1.87 3.98
N LEU A 366 26.03 3.05 4.18
CA LEU A 366 27.13 3.31 5.12
C LEU A 366 26.65 3.77 6.51
N LYS A 367 25.38 4.13 6.64
CA LYS A 367 24.76 4.53 7.91
C LYS A 367 24.97 3.45 8.97
N GLY A 368 25.40 3.86 10.17
CA GLY A 368 25.67 2.96 11.29
C GLY A 368 26.88 2.01 11.10
N ARG A 369 27.66 2.14 10.01
CA ARG A 369 28.86 1.33 9.77
C ARG A 369 30.10 1.94 10.43
N SER A 370 31.07 1.08 10.72
CA SER A 370 32.36 1.47 11.27
C SER A 370 33.20 2.30 10.28
N LYS A 371 34.08 3.17 10.78
CA LYS A 371 35.02 3.96 9.98
C LYS A 371 35.83 3.16 8.94
N PRO A 372 36.39 1.97 9.23
CA PRO A 372 37.07 1.16 8.22
C PRO A 372 36.19 0.78 7.01
N ALA A 373 34.88 0.61 7.20
CA ALA A 373 33.97 0.31 6.10
C ALA A 373 33.76 1.53 5.19
N TRP A 374 33.77 2.74 5.77
CA TRP A 374 33.73 3.99 5.02
C TRP A 374 35.02 4.23 4.23
N ASP A 375 36.18 4.03 4.86
CA ASP A 375 37.49 4.13 4.21
C ASP A 375 37.60 3.15 3.04
N HIS A 376 37.13 1.91 3.23
CA HIS A 376 37.08 0.90 2.17
C HIS A 376 36.15 1.28 1.02
N ALA A 377 34.96 1.81 1.32
CA ALA A 377 34.03 2.30 0.29
C ALA A 377 34.64 3.46 -0.51
N LEU A 378 35.30 4.42 0.16
CA LEU A 378 36.00 5.51 -0.52
C LEU A 378 37.11 4.98 -1.43
N SER A 379 37.95 4.08 -0.94
CA SER A 379 39.04 3.48 -1.73
C SER A 379 38.53 2.76 -2.99
N ARG A 380 37.42 2.02 -2.90
CA ARG A 380 36.78 1.38 -4.07
C ARG A 380 36.32 2.41 -5.11
N LEU A 381 35.71 3.50 -4.64
CA LEU A 381 35.28 4.57 -5.54
C LEU A 381 36.48 5.27 -6.18
N GLU A 382 37.59 5.45 -5.47
CA GLU A 382 38.83 6.09 -5.93
C GLU A 382 39.52 5.34 -7.09
N ASN A 383 39.34 4.03 -7.18
CA ASN A 383 39.92 3.19 -8.23
C ASN A 383 39.35 3.46 -9.64
N HIS A 384 38.20 4.14 -9.73
CA HIS A 384 37.55 4.47 -10.99
C HIS A 384 37.83 5.92 -11.40
N LYS A 385 37.77 6.24 -12.70
CA LYS A 385 37.94 7.63 -13.16
C LYS A 385 36.68 8.45 -12.85
N ILE A 386 36.87 9.67 -12.31
CA ILE A 386 35.78 10.64 -12.13
C ILE A 386 35.17 10.95 -13.50
N GLY A 387 33.84 11.02 -13.57
CA GLY A 387 33.10 11.27 -14.82
C GLY A 387 32.64 10.02 -15.57
N SER A 388 33.02 8.81 -15.12
CA SER A 388 32.58 7.56 -15.74
C SER A 388 31.26 7.06 -15.14
N GLU A 389 30.43 6.41 -15.95
CA GLU A 389 29.25 5.64 -15.48
C GLU A 389 29.65 4.53 -14.48
N GLU A 390 30.90 4.07 -14.54
CA GLU A 390 31.46 3.07 -13.64
C GLU A 390 31.38 3.48 -12.17
N VAL A 391 31.49 4.78 -11.85
CA VAL A 391 31.39 5.25 -10.46
C VAL A 391 29.97 5.06 -9.92
N VAL A 392 28.94 5.32 -10.73
CA VAL A 392 27.54 5.10 -10.34
C VAL A 392 27.26 3.62 -10.16
N ARG A 393 27.79 2.77 -11.06
CA ARG A 393 27.70 1.31 -10.90
C ARG A 393 28.42 0.82 -9.65
N GLU A 394 29.60 1.35 -9.35
CA GLU A 394 30.38 0.98 -8.16
C GLU A 394 29.66 1.41 -6.87
N VAL A 395 28.96 2.56 -6.86
CA VAL A 395 28.08 2.96 -5.75
C VAL A 395 27.04 1.88 -5.47
N PHE A 396 26.28 1.46 -6.48
CA PHE A 396 25.28 0.41 -6.30
C PHE A 396 25.90 -0.94 -5.94
N LYS A 397 27.09 -1.24 -6.46
CA LYS A 397 27.87 -2.43 -6.10
C LYS A 397 28.25 -2.43 -4.63
N ILE A 398 28.79 -1.34 -4.11
CA ILE A 398 29.10 -1.18 -2.68
C ILE A 398 27.83 -1.37 -1.85
N SER A 399 26.72 -0.74 -2.23
CA SER A 399 25.46 -0.86 -1.51
C SER A 399 24.89 -2.29 -1.54
N TYR A 400 24.99 -2.99 -2.66
CA TYR A 400 24.62 -4.39 -2.80
C TYR A 400 25.53 -5.32 -1.98
N ASP A 401 26.84 -5.14 -2.03
CA ASP A 401 27.82 -5.92 -1.26
C ASP A 401 27.62 -5.73 0.26
N ASN A 402 27.20 -4.53 0.67
CA ASN A 402 26.91 -4.19 2.05
C ASN A 402 25.63 -4.85 2.59
N LEU A 403 24.76 -5.39 1.74
CA LEU A 403 23.63 -6.21 2.20
C LEU A 403 24.18 -7.45 2.91
N GLN A 404 23.87 -7.58 4.20
CA GLN A 404 24.42 -8.68 5.03
C GLN A 404 23.75 -10.03 4.77
N ASP A 405 22.56 -10.03 4.17
CA ASP A 405 21.71 -11.20 4.00
C ASP A 405 21.62 -11.63 2.53
N GLU A 406 22.02 -12.87 2.25
CA GLU A 406 22.04 -13.44 0.89
C GLU A 406 20.64 -13.64 0.32
N ILE A 407 19.61 -13.82 1.16
CA ILE A 407 18.21 -13.86 0.73
C ILE A 407 17.82 -12.49 0.16
N THR A 408 18.13 -11.41 0.88
CA THR A 408 17.85 -10.03 0.46
C THR A 408 18.55 -9.68 -0.86
N LYS A 409 19.82 -10.09 -1.03
CA LYS A 409 20.53 -9.98 -2.32
C LYS A 409 19.82 -10.74 -3.44
N SER A 410 19.41 -11.97 -3.17
CA SER A 410 18.71 -12.80 -4.15
C SER A 410 17.36 -12.19 -4.56
N ILE A 411 16.58 -11.68 -3.59
CA ILE A 411 15.32 -10.96 -3.86
C ILE A 411 15.56 -9.71 -4.69
N PHE A 412 16.59 -8.92 -4.37
CA PHE A 412 16.97 -7.74 -5.14
C PHE A 412 17.25 -8.10 -6.61
N LEU A 413 17.99 -9.19 -6.86
CA LEU A 413 18.20 -9.66 -8.23
C LEU A 413 16.91 -10.15 -8.90
N LEU A 414 15.96 -10.75 -8.17
CA LEU A 414 14.67 -11.16 -8.75
C LEU A 414 13.80 -9.97 -9.18
N CYS A 415 13.90 -8.82 -8.52
CA CYS A 415 13.18 -7.61 -8.90
C CYS A 415 13.55 -7.12 -10.32
N ALA A 416 14.79 -7.31 -10.77
CA ALA A 416 15.22 -6.93 -12.12
C ALA A 416 14.69 -7.85 -13.24
N LEU A 417 14.01 -8.95 -12.89
CA LEU A 417 13.31 -9.78 -13.90
C LEU A 417 12.03 -9.11 -14.42
N PHE A 418 11.59 -8.02 -13.82
CA PHE A 418 10.42 -7.27 -14.23
C PHE A 418 10.81 -6.12 -15.17
N PRO A 419 9.86 -5.60 -15.96
CA PRO A 419 10.07 -4.42 -16.80
C PRO A 419 10.51 -3.19 -15.98
N GLU A 420 11.07 -2.21 -16.68
CA GLU A 420 11.40 -0.91 -16.09
C GLU A 420 10.15 -0.22 -15.53
N ASP A 421 10.30 0.45 -14.38
CA ASP A 421 9.25 1.16 -13.63
C ASP A 421 7.99 0.36 -13.30
N PHE A 422 8.06 -0.95 -13.46
CA PHE A 422 6.97 -1.87 -13.20
C PHE A 422 6.63 -1.91 -11.71
N ASP A 423 5.34 -1.93 -11.41
CA ASP A 423 4.79 -2.19 -10.09
C ASP A 423 4.95 -3.68 -9.76
N ILE A 424 6.08 -4.04 -9.15
CA ILE A 424 6.45 -5.44 -8.89
C ILE A 424 5.59 -5.99 -7.76
N PRO A 425 4.69 -6.97 -8.00
CA PRO A 425 3.86 -7.53 -6.96
C PRO A 425 4.72 -8.37 -6.01
N THR A 426 4.65 -8.07 -4.71
CA THR A 426 5.45 -8.80 -3.71
C THR A 426 5.07 -10.27 -3.64
N GLU A 427 3.81 -10.65 -3.92
CA GLU A 427 3.39 -12.06 -3.98
C GLU A 427 4.06 -12.81 -5.12
N GLU A 428 4.33 -12.17 -6.25
CA GLU A 428 5.05 -12.82 -7.36
C GLU A 428 6.51 -13.08 -6.97
N LEU A 429 7.16 -12.12 -6.30
CA LEU A 429 8.49 -12.30 -5.72
C LEU A 429 8.50 -13.40 -4.64
N MET A 430 7.45 -13.48 -3.82
CA MET A 430 7.30 -14.54 -2.80
C MET A 430 7.26 -15.91 -3.48
N ARG A 431 6.43 -16.07 -4.52
CA ARG A 431 6.33 -17.30 -5.30
C ARG A 431 7.69 -17.68 -5.88
N TYR A 432 8.44 -16.73 -6.45
CA TYR A 432 9.77 -17.00 -7.01
C TYR A 432 10.76 -17.43 -5.95
N GLY A 433 10.85 -16.68 -4.85
CA GLY A 433 11.74 -17.02 -3.74
C GLY A 433 11.39 -18.36 -3.08
N TRP A 434 10.11 -18.69 -2.99
CA TRP A 434 9.62 -19.97 -2.50
C TRP A 434 10.05 -21.13 -3.40
N GLY A 435 9.80 -21.02 -4.71
CA GLY A 435 10.18 -22.03 -5.69
C GLY A 435 11.69 -22.26 -5.75
N LEU A 436 12.48 -21.20 -5.61
CA LEU A 436 13.94 -21.27 -5.54
C LEU A 436 14.49 -21.73 -4.18
N LYS A 437 13.62 -22.01 -3.19
CA LYS A 437 14.00 -22.33 -1.80
C LYS A 437 14.89 -21.29 -1.13
N LEU A 438 14.70 -20.01 -1.43
CA LEU A 438 15.48 -18.93 -0.79
C LEU A 438 15.16 -18.82 0.71
N PHE A 439 13.92 -19.13 1.10
CA PHE A 439 13.46 -19.03 2.48
C PHE A 439 13.73 -20.32 3.26
N ILE A 440 15.00 -20.71 3.41
CA ILE A 440 15.45 -22.05 3.87
C ILE A 440 14.78 -22.56 5.16
N GLU A 441 14.51 -21.68 6.13
CA GLU A 441 13.90 -22.08 7.41
C GLU A 441 12.40 -21.80 7.47
N ALA A 442 11.79 -21.21 6.43
CA ALA A 442 10.35 -20.96 6.40
C ALA A 442 9.59 -22.27 6.20
N LYS A 443 8.77 -22.62 7.19
CA LYS A 443 7.94 -23.81 7.16
C LYS A 443 6.63 -23.60 6.45
N THR A 444 6.12 -22.38 6.30
CA THR A 444 4.82 -22.07 5.68
C THR A 444 4.97 -20.97 4.63
N ILE A 445 4.03 -20.85 3.69
CA ILE A 445 4.00 -19.75 2.71
C ILE A 445 3.97 -18.39 3.44
N ARG A 446 3.23 -18.32 4.55
CA ARG A 446 3.19 -17.15 5.43
C ARG A 446 4.56 -16.75 5.95
N GLU A 447 5.33 -17.68 6.51
CA GLU A 447 6.66 -17.38 7.04
C GLU A 447 7.61 -16.87 5.95
N ALA A 448 7.50 -17.41 4.73
CA ALA A 448 8.24 -16.91 3.59
C ALA A 448 7.83 -15.49 3.20
N ARG A 449 6.53 -15.19 3.21
CA ARG A 449 6.01 -13.83 2.97
C ARG A 449 6.53 -12.83 4.00
N ASN A 450 6.55 -13.19 5.29
CA ASN A 450 7.11 -12.34 6.35
C ASN A 450 8.60 -12.07 6.13
N ARG A 451 9.39 -13.10 5.76
CA ARG A 451 10.80 -12.95 5.42
C ARG A 451 11.00 -12.04 4.21
N LEU A 452 10.19 -12.22 3.16
CA LEU A 452 10.22 -11.35 1.99
C LEU A 452 9.94 -9.90 2.38
N ASN A 453 8.92 -9.65 3.20
CA ASN A 453 8.59 -8.30 3.64
C ASN A 453 9.77 -7.65 4.35
N THR A 454 10.45 -8.35 5.27
CA THR A 454 11.69 -7.87 5.89
C THR A 454 12.81 -7.61 4.87
N CYS A 455 12.98 -8.47 3.85
CA CYS A 455 13.92 -8.21 2.76
C CYS A 455 13.55 -6.92 1.99
N THR A 456 12.29 -6.73 1.63
CA THR A 456 11.83 -5.54 0.90
C THR A 456 11.95 -4.26 1.74
N GLU A 457 11.72 -4.33 3.05
CA GLU A 457 11.93 -3.22 3.98
C GLU A 457 13.40 -2.80 4.00
N ARG A 458 14.34 -3.75 4.15
CA ARG A 458 15.79 -3.47 4.10
C ARG A 458 16.24 -2.88 2.75
N LEU A 459 15.69 -3.37 1.65
CA LEU A 459 15.98 -2.82 0.31
C LEU A 459 15.45 -1.40 0.15
N ARG A 460 14.32 -1.07 0.79
CA ARG A 460 13.79 0.30 0.84
C ARG A 460 14.60 1.21 1.76
N GLU A 461 15.02 0.71 2.92
CA GLU A 461 15.90 1.43 3.86
C GLU A 461 17.25 1.78 3.24
N THR A 462 17.75 0.95 2.32
CA THR A 462 18.99 1.20 1.55
C THR A 462 18.76 1.97 0.25
N ASN A 463 17.52 2.36 -0.06
CA ASN A 463 17.15 3.08 -1.28
C ASN A 463 17.47 2.34 -2.59
N LEU A 464 17.56 1.01 -2.52
CA LEU A 464 17.69 0.10 -3.67
C LEU A 464 16.31 -0.27 -4.27
N LEU A 465 15.25 -0.19 -3.47
CA LEU A 465 13.85 -0.29 -3.90
C LEU A 465 13.03 0.88 -3.35
N PHE A 466 11.91 1.17 -4.00
CA PHE A 466 10.95 2.20 -3.61
C PHE A 466 9.59 1.58 -3.29
N GLY A 467 8.82 2.27 -2.45
CA GLY A 467 7.39 1.96 -2.30
C GLY A 467 6.64 2.30 -3.58
N SER A 468 5.62 1.50 -3.90
CA SER A 468 4.68 1.78 -4.98
C SER A 468 3.43 2.52 -4.46
N ASP A 469 2.77 3.26 -5.35
CA ASP A 469 1.41 3.77 -5.12
C ASP A 469 0.37 2.62 -5.13
N ASP A 470 0.67 1.51 -5.81
CA ASP A 470 -0.09 0.25 -5.77
C ASP A 470 0.24 -0.53 -4.49
N ILE A 471 -0.78 -0.72 -3.66
CA ILE A 471 -0.65 -1.45 -2.39
C ILE A 471 -0.18 -2.88 -2.65
N GLY A 472 0.87 -3.31 -1.96
CA GLY A 472 1.43 -4.65 -2.12
C GLY A 472 2.46 -4.77 -3.25
N CYS A 473 2.86 -3.65 -3.87
CA CYS A 473 3.91 -3.60 -4.88
C CYS A 473 5.15 -2.82 -4.40
N VAL A 474 6.28 -3.08 -5.04
CA VAL A 474 7.53 -2.32 -4.90
C VAL A 474 8.05 -1.91 -6.27
N LYS A 475 8.84 -0.83 -6.34
CA LYS A 475 9.47 -0.37 -7.60
C LYS A 475 10.99 -0.44 -7.52
N MET A 476 11.62 -0.82 -8.63
CA MET A 476 13.06 -0.71 -8.85
C MET A 476 13.31 0.43 -9.83
N HIS A 477 14.09 1.42 -9.41
CA HIS A 477 14.46 2.53 -10.28
C HIS A 477 15.37 2.03 -11.39
N ASP A 478 15.19 2.54 -12.61
CA ASP A 478 15.90 2.12 -13.82
C ASP A 478 17.43 2.11 -13.70
N VAL A 479 18.06 3.15 -13.15
CA VAL A 479 19.53 3.18 -12.97
C VAL A 479 20.01 2.05 -12.05
N VAL A 480 19.18 1.66 -11.07
CA VAL A 480 19.45 0.51 -10.19
C VAL A 480 19.25 -0.80 -10.95
N ARG A 481 18.21 -0.87 -11.79
CA ARG A 481 17.93 -2.02 -12.65
C ARG A 481 19.05 -2.25 -13.66
N ASP A 482 19.58 -1.20 -14.30
CA ASP A 482 20.71 -1.26 -15.24
C ASP A 482 21.96 -1.84 -14.58
N PHE A 483 22.23 -1.44 -13.33
CA PHE A 483 23.28 -2.05 -12.54
C PHE A 483 23.05 -3.57 -12.35
N VAL A 484 21.83 -4.00 -12.06
CA VAL A 484 21.51 -5.44 -11.92
C VAL A 484 21.62 -6.18 -13.26
N LEU A 485 21.19 -5.58 -14.37
CA LEU A 485 21.37 -6.16 -15.70
C LEU A 485 22.86 -6.33 -16.04
N HIS A 486 23.71 -5.42 -15.59
CA HIS A 486 25.15 -5.60 -15.70
C HIS A 486 25.65 -6.80 -14.88
N ILE A 487 25.17 -7.00 -13.63
CA ILE A 487 25.47 -8.22 -12.85
C ILE A 487 25.02 -9.48 -13.61
N PHE A 488 23.92 -9.43 -14.35
CA PHE A 488 23.45 -10.59 -15.14
C PHE A 488 24.37 -10.97 -16.29
N SER A 489 25.33 -10.12 -16.68
CA SER A 489 26.39 -10.52 -17.62
C SER A 489 27.47 -11.41 -16.98
N GLU A 490 27.57 -11.42 -15.64
CA GLU A 490 28.51 -12.26 -14.91
C GLU A 490 28.07 -13.74 -14.89
N VAL A 491 29.00 -14.67 -15.10
CA VAL A 491 28.72 -16.13 -15.18
C VAL A 491 27.94 -16.65 -13.97
N GLN A 492 28.23 -16.13 -12.77
CA GLN A 492 27.56 -16.56 -11.54
C GLN A 492 26.07 -16.19 -11.52
N HIS A 493 25.68 -15.10 -12.19
CA HIS A 493 24.33 -14.54 -12.15
C HIS A 493 23.66 -14.49 -13.53
N ALA A 494 24.28 -15.10 -14.54
CA ALA A 494 23.87 -15.16 -15.93
C ALA A 494 22.34 -15.24 -16.07
N SER A 495 21.73 -14.18 -16.59
CA SER A 495 20.28 -14.10 -16.77
C SER A 495 19.96 -13.36 -18.06
N ILE A 496 18.89 -13.76 -18.72
CA ILE A 496 18.42 -13.13 -19.94
C ILE A 496 17.14 -12.37 -19.59
N VAL A 497 17.17 -11.06 -19.77
CA VAL A 497 16.01 -10.19 -19.55
C VAL A 497 15.83 -9.32 -20.78
N ASN A 498 14.75 -9.53 -21.52
CA ASN A 498 14.38 -8.69 -22.65
C ASN A 498 12.87 -8.45 -22.63
N HIS A 499 12.50 -7.22 -22.29
CA HIS A 499 11.12 -6.73 -22.34
C HIS A 499 10.91 -5.78 -23.54
N GLY A 500 11.93 -5.67 -24.40
CA GLY A 500 12.18 -4.84 -25.58
C GLY A 500 11.72 -5.47 -26.90
N ASN A 501 12.40 -5.14 -28.00
CA ASN A 501 12.16 -5.78 -29.30
C ASN A 501 12.86 -7.15 -29.32
N VAL A 502 12.16 -8.16 -29.81
CA VAL A 502 12.63 -9.55 -29.79
C VAL A 502 13.72 -9.80 -30.83
N SER A 503 13.74 -9.03 -31.93
CA SER A 503 14.72 -9.21 -33.01
C SER A 503 16.17 -9.08 -32.55
N GLU A 504 16.43 -8.24 -31.54
CA GLU A 504 17.76 -8.00 -30.97
C GLU A 504 18.27 -9.17 -30.09
N TRP A 505 17.37 -10.04 -29.60
CA TRP A 505 17.74 -11.15 -28.72
C TRP A 505 18.51 -12.28 -29.43
N LEU A 506 18.36 -12.41 -30.74
CA LEU A 506 18.92 -13.53 -31.53
C LEU A 506 20.42 -13.37 -31.83
N GLU A 507 20.99 -12.16 -31.71
CA GLU A 507 22.31 -11.87 -32.27
C GLU A 507 23.49 -11.90 -31.27
N GLU A 508 23.27 -11.80 -29.95
CA GLU A 508 24.37 -11.45 -29.00
C GLU A 508 24.63 -12.39 -27.79
N ASN A 509 24.01 -13.57 -27.69
CA ASN A 509 24.05 -14.34 -26.43
C ASN A 509 25.14 -15.43 -26.33
N HIS A 510 26.37 -15.04 -25.99
CA HIS A 510 27.52 -15.96 -25.83
C HIS A 510 27.49 -16.90 -24.59
N SER A 511 26.51 -16.79 -23.68
CA SER A 511 26.50 -17.53 -22.39
C SER A 511 25.22 -18.28 -22.06
N ILE A 512 24.54 -18.83 -23.08
CA ILE A 512 23.27 -19.58 -22.96
C ILE A 512 23.36 -20.76 -21.96
N TYR A 513 24.51 -21.42 -21.84
CA TYR A 513 24.70 -22.60 -20.97
C TYR A 513 24.81 -22.27 -19.47
N SER A 514 25.21 -21.06 -19.09
CA SER A 514 25.34 -20.64 -17.69
C SER A 514 24.08 -19.95 -17.14
N CYS A 515 23.13 -19.62 -18.03
CA CYS A 515 21.92 -18.88 -17.72
C CYS A 515 21.08 -19.57 -16.62
N LYS A 516 20.77 -18.81 -15.57
CA LYS A 516 19.95 -19.22 -14.42
C LYS A 516 18.51 -18.72 -14.50
N ARG A 517 18.27 -17.57 -15.14
CA ARG A 517 16.94 -16.93 -15.18
C ARG A 517 16.66 -16.36 -16.56
N ILE A 518 15.46 -16.59 -17.06
CA ILE A 518 14.96 -15.99 -18.31
C ILE A 518 13.70 -15.22 -17.98
N SER A 519 13.62 -13.97 -18.45
CA SER A 519 12.41 -13.13 -18.44
C SER A 519 12.25 -12.43 -19.78
N LEU A 520 11.29 -12.87 -20.59
CA LEU A 520 11.14 -12.42 -21.98
C LEU A 520 9.71 -11.97 -22.27
N THR A 521 9.59 -10.89 -23.05
CA THR A 521 8.36 -10.61 -23.80
C THR A 521 8.37 -11.39 -25.10
N CYS A 522 7.25 -12.03 -25.44
CA CYS A 522 7.04 -12.80 -26.66
C CYS A 522 6.13 -12.06 -27.66
N LYS A 523 5.89 -10.77 -27.43
CA LYS A 523 5.04 -9.95 -28.29
C LYS A 523 5.60 -9.90 -29.72
N GLY A 524 4.78 -10.24 -30.71
CA GLY A 524 5.19 -10.27 -32.12
C GLY A 524 6.07 -11.46 -32.52
N MET A 525 6.31 -12.44 -31.63
CA MET A 525 7.00 -13.68 -31.98
C MET A 525 6.05 -14.65 -32.70
N SER A 526 6.52 -15.25 -33.81
CA SER A 526 5.85 -16.37 -34.48
C SER A 526 6.34 -17.74 -33.97
N GLU A 527 7.60 -17.86 -33.59
CA GLU A 527 8.17 -19.11 -33.10
C GLU A 527 9.26 -18.85 -32.05
N PHE A 528 9.28 -19.65 -31.00
CA PHE A 528 10.36 -19.65 -30.02
C PHE A 528 11.57 -20.44 -30.58
N PRO A 529 12.82 -19.96 -30.42
CA PRO A 529 13.97 -20.58 -31.08
C PRO A 529 14.24 -22.03 -30.69
N LYS A 530 14.62 -22.82 -31.70
CA LYS A 530 14.73 -24.29 -31.65
C LYS A 530 16.04 -24.82 -31.04
N ASP A 531 17.12 -24.05 -31.07
CA ASP A 531 18.47 -24.52 -30.71
C ASP A 531 18.98 -24.11 -29.31
N LEU A 532 18.12 -23.47 -28.51
CA LEU A 532 18.53 -22.96 -27.20
C LEU A 532 18.60 -24.07 -26.13
N LYS A 533 19.69 -24.09 -25.37
CA LYS A 533 19.92 -25.07 -24.29
C LYS A 533 20.19 -24.35 -22.97
N PHE A 534 19.29 -24.48 -22.00
CA PHE A 534 19.42 -23.81 -20.70
C PHE A 534 19.49 -24.81 -19.53
N PRO A 535 20.58 -25.59 -19.41
CA PRO A 535 20.68 -26.66 -18.41
C PRO A 535 20.76 -26.17 -16.96
N ASN A 536 21.06 -24.89 -16.74
CA ASN A 536 21.16 -24.27 -15.42
C ASN A 536 19.96 -23.37 -15.08
N LEU A 537 18.95 -23.33 -15.94
CA LEU A 537 17.78 -22.47 -15.76
C LEU A 537 16.99 -22.90 -14.53
N SER A 538 16.72 -21.97 -13.63
CA SER A 538 15.86 -22.17 -12.47
C SER A 538 14.54 -21.41 -12.58
N ILE A 539 14.52 -20.27 -13.28
CA ILE A 539 13.31 -19.47 -13.56
C ILE A 539 13.12 -19.28 -15.06
N LEU A 540 11.92 -19.60 -15.55
CA LEU A 540 11.43 -19.21 -16.87
C LEU A 540 10.20 -18.30 -16.72
N LYS A 541 10.34 -17.02 -17.08
CA LYS A 541 9.25 -16.05 -17.16
C LYS A 541 9.03 -15.63 -18.62
N LEU A 542 7.83 -15.87 -19.16
CA LEU A 542 7.45 -15.43 -20.50
C LEU A 542 6.19 -14.56 -20.42
N MET A 543 6.13 -13.51 -21.25
CA MET A 543 5.07 -12.50 -21.18
C MET A 543 4.53 -12.16 -22.56
N HIS A 544 3.25 -11.78 -22.66
CA HIS A 544 2.67 -11.15 -23.85
C HIS A 544 2.82 -11.96 -25.16
N GLY A 545 2.73 -13.29 -25.11
CA GLY A 545 2.77 -14.09 -26.33
C GLY A 545 1.39 -14.25 -26.97
N ASP A 546 1.34 -14.00 -28.27
CA ASP A 546 0.13 -13.95 -29.08
C ASP A 546 -0.27 -15.36 -29.56
N LYS A 547 -1.41 -15.50 -30.26
CA LYS A 547 -1.87 -16.79 -30.81
C LYS A 547 -0.89 -17.43 -31.80
N SER A 548 -0.05 -16.62 -32.45
CA SER A 548 0.92 -17.08 -33.42
C SER A 548 2.14 -17.75 -32.80
N LEU A 549 2.40 -17.52 -31.50
CA LEU A 549 3.59 -18.03 -30.84
C LEU A 549 3.55 -19.56 -30.77
N SER A 550 4.46 -20.19 -31.49
CA SER A 550 4.70 -21.63 -31.43
C SER A 550 5.95 -21.95 -30.61
N PHE A 551 5.94 -23.11 -29.94
CA PHE A 551 7.06 -23.62 -29.15
C PHE A 551 7.63 -24.89 -29.79
N PRO A 552 8.95 -25.15 -29.70
CA PRO A 552 9.57 -26.40 -30.13
C PRO A 552 8.96 -27.62 -29.43
N GLU A 553 8.87 -28.75 -30.14
CA GLU A 553 8.23 -30.00 -29.67
C GLU A 553 8.77 -30.51 -28.31
N ASN A 554 10.08 -30.35 -28.06
CA ASN A 554 10.74 -30.71 -26.79
C ASN A 554 11.26 -29.47 -26.04
N PHE A 555 10.47 -28.39 -25.99
CA PHE A 555 10.86 -27.12 -25.38
C PHE A 555 11.48 -27.28 -23.98
N TYR A 556 10.89 -28.13 -23.14
CA TYR A 556 11.36 -28.37 -21.77
C TYR A 556 12.47 -29.41 -21.66
N GLY A 557 12.67 -30.29 -22.63
CA GLY A 557 13.57 -31.46 -22.52
C GLY A 557 15.04 -31.13 -22.21
N LYS A 558 15.45 -29.85 -22.32
CA LYS A 558 16.81 -29.37 -22.01
C LYS A 558 16.86 -28.37 -20.85
N MET A 559 15.81 -28.30 -20.02
CA MET A 559 15.63 -27.35 -18.91
C MET A 559 15.48 -28.09 -17.56
N GLU A 560 16.34 -29.06 -17.30
CA GLU A 560 16.21 -30.02 -16.19
C GLU A 560 16.14 -29.39 -14.79
N LYS A 561 16.71 -28.20 -14.59
CA LYS A 561 16.79 -27.53 -13.27
C LYS A 561 15.69 -26.51 -13.00
N VAL A 562 14.71 -26.36 -13.91
CA VAL A 562 13.66 -25.34 -13.74
C VAL A 562 12.80 -25.65 -12.53
N GLN A 563 12.63 -24.63 -11.67
CA GLN A 563 11.85 -24.70 -10.44
C GLN A 563 10.64 -23.77 -10.50
N VAL A 564 10.73 -22.68 -11.25
CA VAL A 564 9.70 -21.65 -11.38
C VAL A 564 9.39 -21.43 -12.85
N ILE A 565 8.12 -21.61 -13.21
CA ILE A 565 7.57 -21.26 -14.52
C ILE A 565 6.49 -20.20 -14.30
N SER A 566 6.63 -19.06 -14.96
CA SER A 566 5.72 -17.93 -14.84
C SER A 566 5.33 -17.40 -16.21
N TYR A 567 4.06 -17.47 -16.53
CA TYR A 567 3.49 -16.99 -17.78
C TYR A 567 2.51 -15.86 -17.47
N ASP A 568 2.76 -14.71 -18.09
CA ASP A 568 1.89 -13.54 -17.97
C ASP A 568 1.32 -13.17 -19.33
N LYS A 569 0.00 -13.06 -19.45
CA LYS A 569 -0.66 -12.60 -20.69
C LYS A 569 -0.28 -13.42 -21.93
N LEU A 570 -0.17 -14.75 -21.78
CA LEU A 570 0.05 -15.69 -22.87
C LEU A 570 -1.28 -16.25 -23.37
N MET A 571 -1.52 -16.21 -24.69
CA MET A 571 -2.76 -16.75 -25.26
C MET A 571 -2.81 -18.28 -25.25
N TYR A 572 -1.68 -18.95 -25.53
CA TYR A 572 -1.54 -20.41 -25.49
C TYR A 572 -0.24 -20.81 -24.77
N PRO A 573 -0.21 -20.79 -23.43
CA PRO A 573 0.97 -21.23 -22.70
C PRO A 573 1.20 -22.73 -22.91
N LEU A 574 2.43 -23.11 -23.25
CA LEU A 574 2.84 -24.51 -23.29
C LEU A 574 3.05 -25.00 -21.86
N LEU A 575 2.34 -26.05 -21.42
CA LEU A 575 2.59 -26.65 -20.11
C LEU A 575 3.74 -27.65 -20.14
N PRO A 576 4.47 -27.81 -19.04
CA PRO A 576 5.44 -28.90 -18.90
C PRO A 576 4.68 -30.24 -18.84
N SER A 577 4.56 -30.89 -20.00
CA SER A 577 3.95 -32.22 -20.15
C SER A 577 4.98 -33.36 -20.13
N SER A 578 6.28 -33.06 -20.17
CA SER A 578 7.36 -34.05 -20.21
C SER A 578 7.73 -34.56 -18.81
N LEU A 579 8.03 -35.87 -18.72
CA LEU A 579 8.60 -36.48 -17.51
C LEU A 579 9.96 -35.85 -17.12
N GLU A 580 10.69 -35.28 -18.09
CA GLU A 580 12.06 -34.76 -17.96
C GLU A 580 12.18 -33.46 -17.15
N CYS A 581 11.18 -32.56 -17.18
CA CYS A 581 11.14 -31.35 -16.33
C CYS A 581 10.31 -31.51 -15.06
N SER A 582 9.45 -32.53 -15.01
CA SER A 582 8.40 -32.70 -13.98
C SER A 582 8.94 -32.90 -12.55
N THR A 583 10.22 -33.24 -12.37
CA THR A 583 10.77 -33.56 -11.06
C THR A 583 11.22 -32.35 -10.24
N ASN A 584 11.43 -31.17 -10.85
CA ASN A 584 12.01 -30.01 -10.15
C ASN A 584 11.07 -28.81 -10.04
N VAL A 585 10.06 -28.71 -10.91
CA VAL A 585 9.09 -27.60 -10.90
C VAL A 585 8.31 -27.59 -9.59
N ARG A 586 8.34 -26.42 -8.93
CA ARG A 586 7.70 -26.13 -7.64
C ARG A 586 6.61 -25.09 -7.77
N VAL A 587 6.76 -24.18 -8.72
CA VAL A 587 5.87 -23.03 -8.91
C VAL A 587 5.47 -22.96 -10.36
N LEU A 588 4.17 -23.03 -10.61
CA LEU A 588 3.56 -22.75 -11.90
C LEU A 588 2.57 -21.58 -11.72
N HIS A 589 2.92 -20.45 -12.33
CA HIS A 589 2.14 -19.22 -12.25
C HIS A 589 1.65 -18.83 -13.64
N LEU A 590 0.34 -18.90 -13.86
CA LEU A 590 -0.33 -18.60 -15.13
C LEU A 590 -1.27 -17.42 -14.91
N HIS A 591 -0.76 -16.22 -15.17
CA HIS A 591 -1.44 -14.97 -14.88
C HIS A 591 -1.97 -14.32 -16.16
N TYR A 592 -3.24 -13.90 -16.17
CA TYR A 592 -3.90 -13.31 -17.34
C TYR A 592 -3.75 -14.13 -18.64
N CYS A 593 -3.62 -15.45 -18.54
CA CYS A 593 -3.50 -16.33 -19.70
C CYS A 593 -4.89 -16.69 -20.26
N SER A 594 -5.02 -16.93 -21.57
CA SER A 594 -6.32 -17.26 -22.18
C SER A 594 -6.61 -18.77 -22.11
N LEU A 595 -7.11 -19.25 -20.97
CA LEU A 595 -7.20 -20.70 -20.67
C LEU A 595 -8.62 -21.29 -20.69
N ARG A 596 -9.58 -20.59 -21.29
CA ARG A 596 -11.01 -20.92 -21.19
C ARG A 596 -11.39 -22.35 -21.66
N MET A 597 -10.64 -22.94 -22.59
CA MET A 597 -10.86 -24.30 -23.09
C MET A 597 -9.63 -25.20 -22.90
N PHE A 598 -8.76 -24.84 -21.96
CA PHE A 598 -7.47 -25.47 -21.79
C PHE A 598 -7.56 -26.71 -20.89
N ASP A 599 -7.07 -27.86 -21.36
CA ASP A 599 -6.96 -29.07 -20.53
C ASP A 599 -5.70 -29.02 -19.64
N CYS A 600 -5.91 -28.77 -18.35
CA CYS A 600 -4.84 -28.72 -17.36
C CYS A 600 -4.60 -30.06 -16.64
N SER A 601 -5.16 -31.17 -17.12
CA SER A 601 -5.02 -32.49 -16.48
C SER A 601 -3.58 -32.95 -16.33
N SER A 602 -2.72 -32.60 -17.29
CA SER A 602 -1.28 -32.93 -17.31
C SER A 602 -0.49 -32.32 -16.15
N ILE A 603 -0.98 -31.21 -15.58
CA ILE A 603 -0.37 -30.57 -14.39
C ILE A 603 -0.36 -31.53 -13.20
N GLY A 604 -1.36 -32.44 -13.11
CA GLY A 604 -1.43 -33.46 -12.06
C GLY A 604 -0.20 -34.39 -12.01
N ASN A 605 0.63 -34.43 -13.05
CA ASN A 605 1.88 -35.20 -13.10
C ASN A 605 3.06 -34.48 -12.42
N LEU A 606 2.94 -33.19 -12.08
CA LEU A 606 4.01 -32.38 -11.47
C LEU A 606 4.06 -32.57 -9.94
N LEU A 607 4.41 -33.77 -9.49
CA LEU A 607 4.28 -34.20 -8.09
C LEU A 607 5.11 -33.39 -7.06
N ASN A 608 6.05 -32.56 -7.52
CA ASN A 608 6.87 -31.67 -6.67
C ASN A 608 6.31 -30.25 -6.52
N MET A 609 5.16 -29.97 -7.13
CA MET A 609 4.57 -28.64 -7.12
C MET A 609 4.09 -28.23 -5.72
N GLU A 610 4.42 -27.01 -5.34
CA GLU A 610 4.10 -26.39 -4.05
C GLU A 610 3.20 -25.16 -4.23
N VAL A 611 3.24 -24.50 -5.39
CA VAL A 611 2.40 -23.34 -5.74
C VAL A 611 1.84 -23.51 -7.16
N LEU A 612 0.52 -23.39 -7.29
CA LEU A 612 -0.18 -23.38 -8.57
C LEU A 612 -1.12 -22.18 -8.61
N SER A 613 -1.02 -21.38 -9.66
CA SER A 613 -1.87 -20.20 -9.84
C SER A 613 -2.36 -20.08 -11.27
N PHE A 614 -3.66 -19.86 -11.40
CA PHE A 614 -4.41 -19.54 -12.62
C PHE A 614 -5.04 -18.14 -12.53
N ALA A 615 -4.51 -17.27 -11.67
CA ALA A 615 -5.10 -15.97 -11.40
C ALA A 615 -5.39 -15.19 -12.69
N ASN A 616 -6.60 -14.67 -12.81
CA ASN A 616 -7.08 -13.91 -13.97
C ASN A 616 -7.08 -14.67 -15.32
N SER A 617 -6.99 -16.01 -15.31
CA SER A 617 -6.88 -16.81 -16.53
C SER A 617 -8.18 -17.51 -16.97
N ASN A 618 -9.29 -17.34 -16.23
CA ASN A 618 -10.64 -17.82 -16.58
C ASN A 618 -10.69 -19.30 -17.04
N ILE A 619 -10.01 -20.21 -16.34
CA ILE A 619 -10.21 -21.65 -16.57
C ILE A 619 -11.65 -22.05 -16.22
N GLU A 620 -12.26 -22.95 -17.00
CA GLU A 620 -13.64 -23.40 -16.80
C GLU A 620 -13.74 -24.64 -15.88
N TRP A 621 -12.68 -25.44 -15.80
CA TRP A 621 -12.69 -26.72 -15.09
C TRP A 621 -11.34 -27.04 -14.44
N LEU A 622 -11.38 -27.55 -13.20
CA LEU A 622 -10.23 -28.05 -12.45
C LEU A 622 -10.34 -29.59 -12.29
N PRO A 623 -9.53 -30.38 -13.03
CA PRO A 623 -9.64 -31.83 -13.07
C PRO A 623 -9.23 -32.53 -11.77
N SER A 624 -9.83 -33.71 -11.53
CA SER A 624 -9.48 -34.59 -10.40
C SER A 624 -7.98 -34.93 -10.31
N THR A 625 -7.25 -34.94 -11.43
CA THR A 625 -5.80 -35.18 -11.47
C THR A 625 -4.98 -34.15 -10.68
N ILE A 626 -5.50 -32.93 -10.49
CA ILE A 626 -4.87 -31.90 -9.64
C ILE A 626 -4.77 -32.37 -8.18
N GLY A 627 -5.67 -33.27 -7.74
CA GLY A 627 -5.58 -33.92 -6.42
C GLY A 627 -4.33 -34.78 -6.22
N ASN A 628 -3.57 -35.09 -7.27
CA ASN A 628 -2.29 -35.81 -7.16
C ASN A 628 -1.17 -34.94 -6.56
N LEU A 629 -1.34 -33.62 -6.52
CA LEU A 629 -0.34 -32.67 -6.07
C LEU A 629 -0.25 -32.59 -4.54
N LYS A 630 0.19 -33.69 -3.90
CA LYS A 630 0.20 -33.83 -2.43
C LYS A 630 1.13 -32.84 -1.70
N LYS A 631 2.01 -32.14 -2.42
CA LYS A 631 2.92 -31.12 -1.88
C LYS A 631 2.39 -29.69 -2.05
N LEU A 632 1.27 -29.50 -2.75
CA LEU A 632 0.70 -28.19 -3.02
C LEU A 632 0.32 -27.50 -1.73
N ARG A 633 0.72 -26.23 -1.61
CA ARG A 633 0.53 -25.37 -0.43
C ARG A 633 -0.30 -24.14 -0.76
N LEU A 634 -0.16 -23.62 -1.97
CA LEU A 634 -0.93 -22.48 -2.46
C LEU A 634 -1.62 -22.88 -3.77
N LEU A 635 -2.94 -22.75 -3.79
CA LEU A 635 -3.77 -22.85 -4.98
C LEU A 635 -4.51 -21.53 -5.21
N ASP A 636 -4.24 -20.89 -6.33
CA ASP A 636 -4.80 -19.58 -6.66
C ASP A 636 -5.62 -19.63 -7.95
N LEU A 637 -6.93 -19.48 -7.79
CA LEU A 637 -7.99 -19.50 -8.80
C LEU A 637 -8.69 -18.14 -8.86
N THR A 638 -8.04 -17.07 -8.37
CA THR A 638 -8.60 -15.72 -8.35
C THR A 638 -9.08 -15.31 -9.73
N ASN A 639 -10.28 -14.73 -9.81
CA ASN A 639 -10.91 -14.30 -11.05
C ASN A 639 -11.07 -15.43 -12.09
N CYS A 640 -11.17 -16.71 -11.69
CA CYS A 640 -11.61 -17.81 -12.56
C CYS A 640 -13.13 -17.95 -12.51
N LYS A 641 -13.82 -17.18 -13.36
CA LYS A 641 -15.29 -17.05 -13.33
C LYS A 641 -15.98 -18.35 -13.72
N GLY A 642 -16.94 -18.81 -12.92
CA GLY A 642 -17.76 -20.00 -13.22
C GLY A 642 -16.99 -21.33 -13.20
N LEU A 643 -15.76 -21.35 -12.68
CA LEU A 643 -14.91 -22.54 -12.62
C LEU A 643 -15.60 -23.69 -11.86
N ARG A 644 -15.65 -24.88 -12.47
CA ARG A 644 -16.05 -26.12 -11.82
C ARG A 644 -14.85 -26.87 -11.25
N ILE A 645 -14.95 -27.36 -10.02
CA ILE A 645 -13.92 -28.22 -9.40
C ILE A 645 -14.44 -29.67 -9.35
N ASP A 646 -13.63 -30.63 -9.82
CA ASP A 646 -13.95 -32.05 -9.67
C ASP A 646 -13.94 -32.49 -8.20
N ASN A 647 -14.80 -33.44 -7.87
CA ASN A 647 -14.83 -34.05 -6.55
C ASN A 647 -13.51 -34.78 -6.26
N GLY A 648 -13.12 -34.75 -4.99
CA GLY A 648 -11.89 -35.31 -4.46
C GLY A 648 -10.67 -34.42 -4.67
N VAL A 649 -10.72 -33.31 -5.42
CA VAL A 649 -9.56 -32.44 -5.62
C VAL A 649 -9.11 -31.84 -4.29
N LEU A 650 -9.98 -31.10 -3.61
CA LEU A 650 -9.61 -30.36 -2.40
C LEU A 650 -9.24 -31.30 -1.26
N LYS A 651 -9.99 -32.39 -1.09
CA LYS A 651 -9.73 -33.44 -0.08
C LYS A 651 -8.30 -33.95 -0.14
N ASN A 652 -7.81 -34.13 -1.36
CA ASN A 652 -6.55 -34.76 -1.66
C ASN A 652 -5.33 -33.83 -1.51
N LEU A 653 -5.54 -32.51 -1.48
CA LEU A 653 -4.50 -31.51 -1.28
C LEU A 653 -4.16 -31.35 0.21
N VAL A 654 -3.59 -32.40 0.79
CA VAL A 654 -3.38 -32.55 2.24
C VAL A 654 -2.44 -31.51 2.88
N LYS A 655 -1.60 -30.83 2.09
CA LYS A 655 -0.66 -29.79 2.55
C LYS A 655 -1.09 -28.36 2.19
N LEU A 656 -2.31 -28.18 1.70
CA LEU A 656 -2.81 -26.88 1.29
C LEU A 656 -2.91 -25.93 2.49
N GLU A 657 -2.31 -24.74 2.35
CA GLU A 657 -2.26 -23.67 3.35
C GLU A 657 -3.02 -22.42 2.89
N GLU A 658 -3.00 -22.14 1.60
CA GLU A 658 -3.60 -20.94 1.01
C GLU A 658 -4.46 -21.32 -0.19
N LEU A 659 -5.72 -20.90 -0.17
CA LEU A 659 -6.69 -21.13 -1.23
C LEU A 659 -7.34 -19.80 -1.64
N TYR A 660 -7.16 -19.41 -2.90
CA TYR A 660 -7.75 -18.18 -3.44
C TYR A 660 -8.73 -18.50 -4.56
N MET A 661 -9.97 -18.03 -4.45
CA MET A 661 -11.10 -18.29 -5.34
C MET A 661 -12.03 -17.07 -5.49
N GLY A 662 -11.58 -15.87 -5.07
CA GLY A 662 -12.39 -14.66 -5.14
C GLY A 662 -12.57 -14.12 -6.57
N VAL A 663 -13.69 -13.44 -6.83
CA VAL A 663 -14.04 -12.84 -8.12
C VAL A 663 -14.31 -11.34 -7.96
N ASN A 664 -13.38 -10.51 -8.40
CA ASN A 664 -13.47 -9.05 -8.30
C ASN A 664 -14.25 -8.45 -9.50
N HIS A 665 -15.51 -8.86 -9.73
CA HIS A 665 -16.33 -8.25 -10.80
C HIS A 665 -17.85 -8.33 -10.52
N PRO A 666 -18.61 -7.22 -10.70
CA PRO A 666 -20.05 -7.15 -10.36
C PRO A 666 -21.00 -8.01 -11.20
N TYR A 667 -20.45 -8.68 -12.20
CA TYR A 667 -21.16 -9.58 -13.11
C TYR A 667 -20.42 -10.91 -13.28
N GLY A 668 -19.38 -11.16 -12.46
CA GLY A 668 -18.63 -12.40 -12.47
C GLY A 668 -19.38 -13.50 -11.73
N GLN A 669 -19.43 -14.71 -12.30
CA GLN A 669 -19.93 -15.88 -11.58
C GLN A 669 -18.81 -16.43 -10.69
N ALA A 670 -19.07 -16.67 -9.40
CA ALA A 670 -18.14 -17.37 -8.52
C ALA A 670 -17.74 -18.75 -9.06
N VAL A 671 -16.67 -19.29 -8.50
CA VAL A 671 -16.34 -20.71 -8.57
C VAL A 671 -17.55 -21.55 -8.15
N SER A 672 -17.95 -22.49 -9.00
CA SER A 672 -19.08 -23.39 -8.76
C SER A 672 -18.63 -24.52 -7.83
N LEU A 673 -18.88 -24.34 -6.53
CA LEU A 673 -18.65 -25.36 -5.51
C LEU A 673 -19.90 -26.24 -5.34
N THR A 674 -19.72 -27.56 -5.43
CA THR A 674 -20.75 -28.54 -5.05
C THR A 674 -20.76 -28.77 -3.54
N ASP A 675 -21.80 -29.43 -3.01
CA ASP A 675 -21.88 -29.79 -1.58
C ASP A 675 -20.67 -30.64 -1.16
N GLU A 676 -20.26 -31.60 -2.00
CA GLU A 676 -19.07 -32.41 -1.78
C GLU A 676 -17.81 -31.53 -1.71
N ASN A 677 -17.63 -30.57 -2.63
CA ASN A 677 -16.45 -29.69 -2.58
C ASN A 677 -16.42 -28.82 -1.30
N CYS A 678 -17.57 -28.39 -0.80
CA CYS A 678 -17.67 -27.68 0.47
C CYS A 678 -17.26 -28.58 1.64
N ASP A 679 -17.67 -29.85 1.65
CA ASP A 679 -17.28 -30.83 2.66
C ASP A 679 -15.77 -31.12 2.62
N GLU A 680 -15.21 -31.25 1.42
CA GLU A 680 -13.76 -31.41 1.24
C GLU A 680 -12.98 -30.19 1.74
N MET A 681 -13.47 -28.98 1.45
CA MET A 681 -12.88 -27.73 1.94
C MET A 681 -12.95 -27.65 3.47
N ALA A 682 -14.08 -28.03 4.07
CA ALA A 682 -14.23 -28.12 5.52
C ALA A 682 -13.24 -29.11 6.14
N GLU A 683 -13.01 -30.28 5.51
CA GLU A 683 -12.03 -31.27 5.96
C GLU A 683 -10.59 -30.72 5.97
N ARG A 684 -10.29 -29.82 5.02
CA ARG A 684 -8.97 -29.18 4.87
C ARG A 684 -8.82 -27.86 5.62
N SER A 685 -9.91 -27.23 6.06
CA SER A 685 -9.88 -25.85 6.55
C SER A 685 -9.00 -25.64 7.79
N LYS A 686 -8.80 -26.69 8.61
CA LYS A 686 -7.87 -26.67 9.76
C LYS A 686 -6.41 -26.44 9.36
N ASN A 687 -6.03 -26.73 8.12
CA ASN A 687 -4.68 -26.48 7.61
C ASN A 687 -4.57 -25.12 6.92
N LEU A 688 -5.69 -24.47 6.60
CA LEU A 688 -5.68 -23.19 5.88
C LEU A 688 -5.27 -22.05 6.82
N LEU A 689 -4.31 -21.26 6.35
CA LEU A 689 -3.85 -20.01 6.93
C LEU A 689 -4.40 -18.81 6.15
N ALA A 690 -4.72 -18.99 4.86
CA ALA A 690 -5.34 -17.98 4.02
C ALA A 690 -6.50 -18.55 3.18
N LEU A 691 -7.61 -17.79 3.13
CA LEU A 691 -8.78 -18.15 2.31
C LEU A 691 -9.40 -16.92 1.66
N GLU A 692 -9.48 -16.91 0.33
CA GLU A 692 -10.27 -15.94 -0.42
C GLU A 692 -11.37 -16.70 -1.17
N SER A 693 -12.65 -16.45 -0.85
CA SER A 693 -13.75 -17.22 -1.43
C SER A 693 -15.08 -16.47 -1.37
N GLU A 694 -15.91 -16.68 -2.39
CA GLU A 694 -17.29 -16.23 -2.48
C GLU A 694 -18.25 -17.40 -2.36
N LEU A 695 -19.04 -17.41 -1.28
CA LEU A 695 -20.04 -18.41 -0.96
C LEU A 695 -21.44 -17.76 -1.09
N PHE A 696 -21.84 -17.47 -2.33
CA PHE A 696 -23.06 -16.71 -2.64
C PHE A 696 -24.34 -17.30 -2.07
N LYS A 697 -24.38 -18.61 -1.82
CA LYS A 697 -25.47 -19.26 -1.09
C LYS A 697 -24.92 -19.73 0.25
N TYR A 698 -25.58 -19.36 1.34
CA TYR A 698 -25.34 -20.04 2.60
C TYR A 698 -25.76 -21.49 2.41
N ASN A 699 -24.80 -22.40 2.53
CA ASN A 699 -25.02 -23.84 2.45
C ASN A 699 -24.79 -24.40 3.85
N ALA A 700 -25.58 -25.39 4.26
CA ALA A 700 -25.44 -26.04 5.57
C ALA A 700 -24.01 -26.59 5.79
N GLN A 701 -23.25 -26.87 4.73
CA GLN A 701 -21.85 -27.30 4.83
C GLN A 701 -20.86 -26.18 5.19
N VAL A 702 -21.22 -24.90 4.99
CA VAL A 702 -20.38 -23.76 5.39
C VAL A 702 -20.13 -23.78 6.90
N LYS A 703 -21.08 -24.29 7.69
CA LYS A 703 -20.94 -24.40 9.15
C LYS A 703 -19.85 -25.38 9.60
N ASN A 704 -19.43 -26.29 8.73
CA ASN A 704 -18.40 -27.28 9.03
C ASN A 704 -16.99 -26.73 8.79
N ILE A 705 -16.86 -25.57 8.12
CA ILE A 705 -15.58 -24.93 7.83
C ILE A 705 -15.06 -24.30 9.13
N SER A 706 -13.91 -24.78 9.60
CA SER A 706 -13.16 -24.12 10.67
C SER A 706 -12.36 -22.93 10.13
N PHE A 707 -12.52 -21.77 10.75
CA PHE A 707 -11.82 -20.52 10.43
C PHE A 707 -10.74 -20.13 11.46
N GLU A 708 -10.49 -20.98 12.46
CA GLU A 708 -9.67 -20.65 13.65
C GLU A 708 -8.22 -20.28 13.29
N ASN A 709 -7.63 -20.99 12.32
CA ASN A 709 -6.25 -20.81 11.91
C ASN A 709 -6.06 -19.75 10.81
N LEU A 710 -7.15 -19.17 10.29
CA LEU A 710 -7.04 -18.16 9.24
C LEU A 710 -6.42 -16.89 9.81
N GLU A 711 -5.33 -16.47 9.20
CA GLU A 711 -4.66 -15.21 9.48
C GLU A 711 -4.96 -14.19 8.38
N ARG A 712 -5.15 -14.66 7.15
CA ARG A 712 -5.54 -13.85 5.99
C ARG A 712 -6.86 -14.33 5.42
N PHE A 713 -7.78 -13.42 5.11
CA PHE A 713 -9.02 -13.82 4.45
C PHE A 713 -9.70 -12.71 3.66
N LYS A 714 -10.36 -13.11 2.58
CA LYS A 714 -11.35 -12.32 1.85
C LYS A 714 -12.57 -13.20 1.60
N ILE A 715 -13.48 -13.24 2.56
CA ILE A 715 -14.61 -14.16 2.56
C ILE A 715 -15.89 -13.37 2.34
N SER A 716 -16.70 -13.84 1.42
CA SER A 716 -18.07 -13.35 1.21
C SER A 716 -19.05 -14.49 1.34
N VAL A 717 -20.12 -14.32 2.10
CA VAL A 717 -21.18 -15.32 2.26
C VAL A 717 -22.53 -14.67 2.06
N GLY A 718 -23.37 -15.23 1.19
CA GLY A 718 -24.73 -14.72 0.92
C GLY A 718 -24.77 -13.34 0.23
N ARG A 719 -23.62 -12.76 -0.09
CA ARG A 719 -23.46 -11.49 -0.81
C ARG A 719 -22.27 -11.56 -1.76
N SER A 720 -22.25 -10.70 -2.78
CA SER A 720 -21.08 -10.51 -3.66
C SER A 720 -19.93 -9.77 -2.96
N LEU A 721 -18.70 -10.00 -3.43
CA LEU A 721 -17.53 -9.19 -3.07
C LEU A 721 -17.54 -7.77 -3.66
N ASP A 722 -18.63 -7.32 -4.29
CA ASP A 722 -18.74 -5.98 -4.88
C ASP A 722 -18.74 -4.84 -3.85
N GLY A 723 -18.09 -3.74 -4.20
CA GLY A 723 -18.07 -2.51 -3.42
C GLY A 723 -16.98 -1.52 -3.87
N TYR A 724 -17.18 -0.25 -3.52
CA TYR A 724 -16.33 0.92 -3.84
C TYR A 724 -14.85 0.78 -3.39
N PHE A 725 -14.55 -0.14 -2.48
CA PHE A 725 -13.20 -0.37 -1.92
C PHE A 725 -12.34 -1.38 -2.71
N SER A 726 -12.84 -1.91 -3.83
CA SER A 726 -12.19 -3.01 -4.57
C SER A 726 -11.09 -2.59 -5.57
N LYS A 727 -10.74 -1.29 -5.66
CA LYS A 727 -9.78 -0.80 -6.68
C LYS A 727 -8.38 -1.44 -6.60
N ASN A 728 -7.99 -2.01 -5.45
CA ASN A 728 -6.65 -2.59 -5.28
C ASN A 728 -6.71 -4.12 -5.23
N MET A 729 -6.49 -4.77 -6.39
CA MET A 729 -6.45 -6.24 -6.54
C MET A 729 -5.39 -6.92 -5.65
N HIS A 730 -4.36 -6.17 -5.23
CA HIS A 730 -3.27 -6.63 -4.36
C HIS A 730 -3.45 -6.23 -2.88
N SER A 731 -4.63 -5.74 -2.49
CA SER A 731 -4.91 -5.38 -1.09
C SER A 731 -5.02 -6.63 -0.22
N TYR A 732 -4.10 -6.79 0.73
CA TYR A 732 -4.09 -7.88 1.72
C TYR A 732 -4.95 -7.60 2.96
N LYS A 733 -5.91 -6.67 2.87
CA LYS A 733 -6.78 -6.36 4.00
C LYS A 733 -7.74 -7.51 4.27
N ASN A 734 -7.79 -7.94 5.52
CA ASN A 734 -8.75 -8.94 5.95
C ASN A 734 -10.18 -8.43 5.81
N THR A 735 -10.92 -9.06 4.91
CA THR A 735 -12.24 -8.61 4.46
C THR A 735 -13.27 -9.68 4.69
N LEU A 736 -14.36 -9.33 5.35
CA LEU A 736 -15.50 -10.20 5.60
C LEU A 736 -16.77 -9.51 5.12
N LYS A 737 -17.52 -10.16 4.23
CA LYS A 737 -18.81 -9.70 3.74
C LYS A 737 -19.88 -10.74 4.02
N LEU A 738 -20.91 -10.36 4.76
CA LEU A 738 -21.93 -11.28 5.25
C LEU A 738 -23.31 -10.80 4.80
N GLY A 739 -24.05 -11.68 4.14
CA GLY A 739 -25.43 -11.54 3.67
C GLY A 739 -26.26 -12.73 4.13
N ILE A 740 -26.38 -12.94 5.43
CA ILE A 740 -26.91 -14.18 6.05
C ILE A 740 -27.78 -13.86 7.27
N ASN A 741 -28.51 -14.83 7.82
CA ASN A 741 -29.27 -14.59 9.05
C ASN A 741 -28.37 -14.71 10.31
N LYS A 742 -28.78 -14.09 11.42
CA LYS A 742 -28.06 -14.17 12.72
C LYS A 742 -27.77 -15.61 13.14
N GLY A 743 -28.74 -16.52 13.03
CA GLY A 743 -28.56 -17.94 13.37
C GLY A 743 -27.47 -18.61 12.53
N GLU A 744 -27.46 -18.36 11.22
CA GLU A 744 -26.48 -18.90 10.27
C GLU A 744 -25.04 -18.41 10.55
N LEU A 745 -24.91 -17.14 10.97
CA LEU A 745 -23.64 -16.55 11.38
C LEU A 745 -23.08 -17.21 12.65
N LEU A 746 -23.93 -17.42 13.66
CA LEU A 746 -23.53 -18.07 14.91
C LEU A 746 -23.21 -19.56 14.70
N GLU A 747 -24.02 -20.28 13.92
CA GLU A 747 -23.76 -21.69 13.59
C GLU A 747 -22.44 -21.90 12.83
N SER A 748 -22.09 -20.96 11.95
CA SER A 748 -20.84 -21.02 11.17
C SER A 748 -19.60 -20.54 11.92
N ARG A 749 -19.75 -19.96 13.12
CA ARG A 749 -18.66 -19.40 13.93
C ARG A 749 -17.79 -18.36 13.20
N MET A 750 -18.30 -17.75 12.13
CA MET A 750 -17.55 -16.74 11.36
C MET A 750 -17.33 -15.44 12.15
N ASN A 751 -18.13 -15.19 13.17
CA ASN A 751 -17.91 -14.11 14.14
C ASN A 751 -16.52 -14.21 14.83
N GLY A 752 -15.93 -15.40 14.92
CA GLY A 752 -14.55 -15.58 15.37
C GLY A 752 -13.48 -14.87 14.51
N LEU A 753 -13.81 -14.49 13.26
CA LEU A 753 -12.92 -13.74 12.37
C LEU A 753 -12.93 -12.23 12.62
N PHE A 754 -13.92 -11.70 13.34
CA PHE A 754 -14.08 -10.25 13.53
C PHE A 754 -12.81 -9.62 14.11
N GLU A 755 -12.18 -10.25 15.10
CA GLU A 755 -10.95 -9.73 15.75
C GLU A 755 -9.81 -9.45 14.75
N LYS A 756 -9.74 -10.20 13.65
CA LYS A 756 -8.73 -10.05 12.59
C LYS A 756 -9.22 -9.24 11.40
N THR A 757 -10.47 -8.80 11.39
CA THR A 757 -11.12 -8.14 10.24
C THR A 757 -10.81 -6.65 10.19
N GLU A 758 -10.39 -6.17 9.03
CA GLU A 758 -10.15 -4.74 8.76
C GLU A 758 -11.31 -4.11 7.98
N VAL A 759 -11.98 -4.88 7.11
CA VAL A 759 -13.12 -4.46 6.30
C VAL A 759 -14.29 -5.40 6.55
N LEU A 760 -15.35 -4.89 7.18
CA LEU A 760 -16.54 -5.66 7.51
C LEU A 760 -17.76 -5.08 6.79
N CYS A 761 -18.44 -5.92 6.00
CA CYS A 761 -19.72 -5.58 5.39
C CYS A 761 -20.80 -6.51 5.95
N LEU A 762 -21.82 -5.96 6.60
CA LEU A 762 -22.91 -6.72 7.22
C LEU A 762 -24.24 -6.43 6.54
N SER A 763 -24.93 -7.49 6.18
CA SER A 763 -26.34 -7.52 5.81
C SER A 763 -26.92 -8.74 6.49
N VAL A 764 -27.18 -8.59 7.79
CA VAL A 764 -27.53 -9.70 8.67
C VAL A 764 -29.02 -9.63 9.03
N GLY A 765 -29.77 -10.68 8.65
CA GLY A 765 -31.17 -10.83 9.02
C GLY A 765 -31.34 -11.12 10.51
N ASP A 766 -32.44 -10.66 11.10
CA ASP A 766 -32.81 -10.87 12.51
C ASP A 766 -31.81 -10.33 13.56
N MET A 767 -30.84 -9.51 13.15
CA MET A 767 -29.87 -8.88 14.05
C MET A 767 -30.46 -7.59 14.64
N ILE A 768 -30.57 -7.51 15.97
CA ILE A 768 -31.11 -6.34 16.68
C ILE A 768 -30.03 -5.28 16.90
N ASP A 769 -28.81 -5.70 17.19
CA ASP A 769 -27.62 -4.87 17.37
C ASP A 769 -26.33 -5.66 17.08
N LEU A 770 -25.15 -5.03 17.09
CA LEU A 770 -23.90 -5.76 16.85
C LEU A 770 -23.51 -6.73 17.97
N SER A 771 -24.01 -6.59 19.19
CA SER A 771 -23.71 -7.52 20.29
C SER A 771 -24.38 -8.90 20.10
N ASP A 772 -25.47 -8.95 19.35
CA ASP A 772 -26.21 -10.16 18.98
C ASP A 772 -25.38 -11.21 18.23
N VAL A 773 -24.28 -10.80 17.58
CA VAL A 773 -23.40 -11.70 16.83
C VAL A 773 -22.18 -12.14 17.66
N GLU A 774 -22.33 -12.14 18.99
CA GLU A 774 -21.34 -12.53 20.01
C GLU A 774 -20.01 -11.78 19.88
N VAL A 775 -20.08 -10.45 19.90
CA VAL A 775 -18.92 -9.56 19.85
C VAL A 775 -18.23 -9.51 21.21
N LYS A 776 -17.00 -10.04 21.28
CA LYS A 776 -16.07 -9.74 22.39
C LYS A 776 -15.56 -8.30 22.28
N SER A 777 -15.13 -7.71 23.38
CA SER A 777 -14.55 -6.36 23.41
C SER A 777 -13.31 -6.19 22.50
N SER A 778 -12.59 -7.25 22.14
CA SER A 778 -11.47 -7.18 21.18
C SER A 778 -11.89 -7.31 19.70
N SER A 779 -13.15 -7.65 19.41
CA SER A 779 -13.53 -8.12 18.08
C SER A 779 -13.43 -7.08 16.98
N PHE A 780 -13.45 -5.78 17.29
CA PHE A 780 -13.39 -4.74 16.25
C PHE A 780 -12.18 -3.81 16.40
N TYR A 781 -11.16 -4.24 17.14
CA TYR A 781 -9.96 -3.43 17.38
C TYR A 781 -9.23 -3.08 16.08
N ASN A 782 -9.16 -4.02 15.13
CA ASN A 782 -8.49 -3.84 13.84
C ASN A 782 -9.42 -3.25 12.76
N LEU A 783 -10.70 -3.02 13.07
CA LEU A 783 -11.70 -2.65 12.08
C LEU A 783 -11.46 -1.21 11.60
N ARG A 784 -11.27 -1.04 10.29
CA ARG A 784 -11.06 0.25 9.63
C ARG A 784 -12.28 0.69 8.83
N VAL A 785 -12.99 -0.26 8.22
CA VAL A 785 -14.14 -0.01 7.37
C VAL A 785 -15.31 -0.86 7.86
N LEU A 786 -16.41 -0.22 8.21
CA LEU A 786 -17.66 -0.88 8.55
C LEU A 786 -18.77 -0.40 7.61
N VAL A 787 -19.39 -1.33 6.90
CA VAL A 787 -20.56 -1.09 6.06
C VAL A 787 -21.70 -1.97 6.55
N VAL A 788 -22.82 -1.38 6.92
CA VAL A 788 -24.00 -2.10 7.40
C VAL A 788 -25.18 -1.76 6.50
N SER A 789 -25.83 -2.77 5.95
CA SER A 789 -26.86 -2.55 4.95
C SER A 789 -27.99 -3.56 5.01
N GLU A 790 -29.23 -3.10 4.83
CA GLU A 790 -30.39 -3.99 4.67
C GLU A 790 -30.63 -4.91 5.90
N CYS A 791 -30.17 -4.51 7.09
CA CYS A 791 -30.48 -5.18 8.36
C CYS A 791 -31.84 -4.66 8.88
N ALA A 792 -32.92 -5.38 8.57
CA ALA A 792 -34.29 -4.89 8.81
C ALA A 792 -34.63 -4.73 10.30
N GLU A 793 -34.19 -5.66 11.16
CA GLU A 793 -34.49 -5.70 12.59
C GLU A 793 -33.50 -4.89 13.47
N LEU A 794 -32.48 -4.30 12.84
CA LEU A 794 -31.46 -3.54 13.54
C LEU A 794 -32.09 -2.30 14.19
N LYS A 795 -32.09 -2.23 15.53
CA LYS A 795 -32.60 -1.09 16.31
C LYS A 795 -31.52 -0.07 16.59
N HIS A 796 -30.32 -0.53 16.89
CA HIS A 796 -29.15 0.31 17.08
C HIS A 796 -27.89 -0.38 16.57
N LEU A 797 -26.89 0.40 16.14
CA LEU A 797 -25.68 -0.20 15.57
C LEU A 797 -24.74 -0.68 16.66
N PHE A 798 -24.37 0.20 17.59
CA PHE A 798 -23.41 -0.08 18.65
C PHE A 798 -24.07 -0.05 20.02
N THR A 799 -23.61 -0.91 20.93
CA THR A 799 -23.66 -0.59 22.36
C THR A 799 -22.47 0.28 22.74
N LEU A 800 -22.57 1.04 23.83
CA LEU A 800 -21.47 1.89 24.33
C LEU A 800 -20.15 1.12 24.47
N GLY A 801 -20.21 -0.11 25.00
CA GLY A 801 -19.04 -0.98 25.15
C GLY A 801 -18.37 -1.31 23.81
N VAL A 802 -19.14 -1.54 22.75
CA VAL A 802 -18.60 -1.84 21.40
C VAL A 802 -18.03 -0.57 20.75
N ALA A 803 -18.73 0.57 20.85
CA ALA A 803 -18.29 1.84 20.28
C ALA A 803 -16.87 2.23 20.76
N ASN A 804 -16.59 2.04 22.06
CA ASN A 804 -15.29 2.35 22.67
C ASN A 804 -14.12 1.47 22.19
N THR A 805 -14.40 0.37 21.49
CA THR A 805 -13.37 -0.55 20.95
C THR A 805 -12.91 -0.16 19.55
N LEU A 806 -13.68 0.65 18.83
CA LEU A 806 -13.51 1.02 17.41
C LEU A 806 -12.48 2.14 17.19
N LYS A 807 -11.30 2.00 17.82
CA LYS A 807 -10.25 3.03 17.79
C LYS A 807 -9.56 3.18 16.43
N MET A 808 -9.70 2.19 15.56
CA MET A 808 -9.07 2.17 14.22
C MET A 808 -10.05 2.47 13.09
N LEU A 809 -11.33 2.72 13.40
CA LEU A 809 -12.37 2.93 12.40
C LEU A 809 -12.11 4.24 11.62
N GLU A 810 -11.97 4.11 10.31
CA GLU A 810 -11.71 5.21 9.36
C GLU A 810 -12.95 5.53 8.51
N HIS A 811 -13.81 4.53 8.28
CA HIS A 811 -14.97 4.62 7.38
C HIS A 811 -16.18 3.91 7.95
N LEU A 812 -17.32 4.60 8.06
CA LEU A 812 -18.59 4.05 8.50
C LEU A 812 -19.72 4.37 7.52
N GLU A 813 -20.39 3.32 7.03
CA GLU A 813 -21.60 3.41 6.22
C GLU A 813 -22.72 2.60 6.83
N VAL A 814 -23.91 3.20 6.93
CA VAL A 814 -25.14 2.49 7.31
C VAL A 814 -26.23 2.84 6.32
N HIS A 815 -26.82 1.85 5.65
CA HIS A 815 -27.87 2.11 4.67
C HIS A 815 -29.04 1.12 4.68
N LYS A 816 -30.25 1.62 4.41
CA LYS A 816 -31.49 0.83 4.28
C LYS A 816 -31.83 -0.05 5.50
N CYS A 817 -31.47 0.35 6.72
CA CYS A 817 -31.83 -0.34 7.96
C CYS A 817 -33.11 0.28 8.55
N LYS A 818 -34.27 -0.31 8.24
CA LYS A 818 -35.59 0.36 8.41
C LYS A 818 -36.03 0.57 9.86
N ASN A 819 -35.63 -0.30 10.79
CA ASN A 819 -36.03 -0.21 12.19
C ASN A 819 -35.01 0.49 13.09
N MET A 820 -33.96 1.07 12.52
CA MET A 820 -32.88 1.68 13.30
C MET A 820 -33.34 3.00 13.89
N GLU A 821 -33.28 3.11 15.22
CA GLU A 821 -33.74 4.26 16.02
C GLU A 821 -32.57 5.15 16.45
N GLU A 822 -31.42 4.55 16.78
CA GLU A 822 -30.19 5.28 17.15
C GLU A 822 -28.91 4.61 16.63
N LEU A 823 -27.80 5.36 16.52
CA LEU A 823 -26.51 4.78 16.14
C LEU A 823 -25.85 4.04 17.32
N ILE A 824 -25.89 4.61 18.52
CA ILE A 824 -25.25 4.09 19.73
C ILE A 824 -26.24 4.02 20.89
N HIS A 825 -26.48 2.81 21.39
CA HIS A 825 -27.28 2.55 22.58
C HIS A 825 -26.41 2.58 23.84
N THR A 826 -26.81 3.41 24.81
CA THR A 826 -26.03 3.69 26.02
C THR A 826 -26.52 2.94 27.26
N GLY A 827 -27.65 2.24 27.20
CA GLY A 827 -28.15 1.42 28.32
C GLY A 827 -28.43 2.18 29.62
N GLY A 828 -28.48 3.52 29.61
CA GLY A 828 -28.77 4.36 30.77
C GLY A 828 -27.55 4.81 31.60
N SER A 829 -26.31 4.58 31.15
CA SER A 829 -25.12 5.18 31.75
C SER A 829 -24.96 6.63 31.29
N GLU A 830 -25.27 7.58 32.18
CA GLU A 830 -25.08 9.02 31.96
C GLU A 830 -23.59 9.39 32.10
N GLY A 831 -23.08 10.23 31.20
CA GLY A 831 -21.80 10.93 31.40
C GLY A 831 -20.56 10.46 30.62
N ASP A 832 -20.66 9.45 29.76
CA ASP A 832 -19.49 8.97 28.98
C ASP A 832 -19.25 9.79 27.70
N THR A 833 -17.98 9.97 27.33
CA THR A 833 -17.54 10.57 26.04
C THR A 833 -17.19 9.46 25.06
N ILE A 834 -17.74 9.52 23.86
CA ILE A 834 -17.41 8.58 22.77
C ILE A 834 -16.54 9.28 21.75
N THR A 835 -15.33 8.77 21.53
CA THR A 835 -14.41 9.32 20.54
C THR A 835 -14.14 8.27 19.45
N PHE A 836 -14.35 8.65 18.19
CA PHE A 836 -13.86 7.89 17.03
C PHE A 836 -12.61 8.59 16.48
N PRO A 837 -11.41 8.25 16.98
CA PRO A 837 -10.23 9.09 16.79
C PRO A 837 -9.71 9.09 15.35
N LYS A 838 -10.11 8.14 14.51
CA LYS A 838 -9.62 7.99 13.12
C LYS A 838 -10.71 8.09 12.06
N LEU A 839 -11.97 8.29 12.44
CA LEU A 839 -13.08 8.29 11.50
C LEU A 839 -12.96 9.50 10.56
N LYS A 840 -12.90 9.23 9.25
CA LYS A 840 -12.78 10.23 8.18
C LYS A 840 -14.05 10.36 7.38
N PHE A 841 -14.79 9.27 7.22
CA PHE A 841 -16.01 9.22 6.42
C PHE A 841 -17.17 8.62 7.23
N LEU A 842 -18.30 9.33 7.24
CA LEU A 842 -19.56 8.86 7.81
C LEU A 842 -20.70 9.06 6.80
N SER A 843 -21.40 7.98 6.46
CA SER A 843 -22.61 8.06 5.65
C SER A 843 -23.75 7.24 6.23
N LEU A 844 -24.91 7.90 6.40
CA LEU A 844 -26.16 7.28 6.83
C LEU A 844 -27.20 7.50 5.74
N SER A 845 -27.85 6.42 5.26
CA SER A 845 -28.86 6.56 4.21
C SER A 845 -30.07 5.62 4.29
N GLY A 846 -31.28 6.10 4.00
CA GLY A 846 -32.50 5.29 4.00
C GLY A 846 -32.81 4.69 5.37
N LEU A 847 -32.81 5.53 6.41
CA LEU A 847 -33.02 5.16 7.81
C LEU A 847 -34.27 5.86 8.37
N PRO A 848 -35.49 5.38 8.06
CA PRO A 848 -36.74 6.09 8.32
C PRO A 848 -37.07 6.32 9.80
N LYS A 849 -36.60 5.46 10.71
CA LYS A 849 -36.86 5.57 12.16
C LYS A 849 -35.74 6.24 12.96
N LEU A 850 -34.63 6.62 12.31
CA LEU A 850 -33.48 7.14 13.01
C LEU A 850 -33.81 8.54 13.56
N SER A 851 -33.81 8.68 14.89
CA SER A 851 -34.15 9.93 15.57
C SER A 851 -32.95 10.64 16.21
N GLY A 852 -31.79 9.97 16.34
CA GLY A 852 -30.54 10.60 16.76
C GLY A 852 -29.33 9.66 16.69
N LEU A 853 -28.12 10.18 16.93
CA LEU A 853 -26.92 9.32 17.02
C LEU A 853 -26.86 8.55 18.35
N CYS A 854 -27.32 9.14 19.44
CA CYS A 854 -27.37 8.53 20.77
C CYS A 854 -28.31 9.32 21.70
N HIS A 855 -28.92 8.67 22.69
CA HIS A 855 -29.88 9.31 23.59
C HIS A 855 -29.35 9.75 24.97
N ASN A 856 -28.27 9.16 25.51
CA ASN A 856 -27.76 9.46 26.88
C ASN A 856 -26.22 9.60 26.99
N VAL A 857 -25.53 10.14 25.98
CA VAL A 857 -24.08 10.45 26.02
C VAL A 857 -23.91 11.96 26.09
N ASN A 858 -22.83 12.48 26.69
CA ASN A 858 -22.61 13.93 26.79
C ASN A 858 -21.85 14.50 25.58
N ILE A 859 -20.91 13.73 25.00
CA ILE A 859 -20.05 14.22 23.90
C ILE A 859 -19.72 13.08 22.91
N ILE A 860 -19.91 13.32 21.61
CA ILE A 860 -19.31 12.49 20.53
C ILE A 860 -18.22 13.30 19.83
N GLU A 861 -16.98 12.81 19.90
CA GLU A 861 -15.83 13.43 19.25
C GLU A 861 -15.49 12.72 17.93
N LEU A 862 -15.53 13.48 16.83
CA LEU A 862 -15.15 13.03 15.49
C LEU A 862 -13.99 13.89 14.96
N PRO A 863 -12.80 13.86 15.61
CA PRO A 863 -11.73 14.85 15.41
C PRO A 863 -11.09 14.83 14.01
N HIS A 864 -11.29 13.74 13.24
CA HIS A 864 -10.70 13.53 11.92
C HIS A 864 -11.73 13.39 10.80
N LEU A 865 -13.02 13.64 11.07
CA LEU A 865 -14.05 13.51 10.05
C LEU A 865 -13.86 14.57 8.98
N VAL A 866 -13.78 14.12 7.72
CA VAL A 866 -13.58 14.93 6.53
C VAL A 866 -14.88 14.98 5.71
N ASP A 867 -15.56 13.84 5.60
CA ASP A 867 -16.75 13.67 4.76
C ASP A 867 -17.96 13.18 5.57
N LEU A 868 -19.07 13.91 5.47
CA LEU A 868 -20.34 13.58 6.11
C LEU A 868 -21.48 13.55 5.10
N LYS A 869 -22.22 12.44 5.06
CA LYS A 869 -23.33 12.22 4.11
C LYS A 869 -24.61 11.73 4.79
N PHE A 870 -25.71 12.44 4.58
CA PHE A 870 -27.05 12.03 5.01
C PHE A 870 -27.98 11.91 3.81
N LYS A 871 -28.76 10.82 3.76
CA LYS A 871 -29.77 10.64 2.72
C LYS A 871 -31.04 9.94 3.23
N GLY A 872 -32.24 10.46 3.00
CA GLY A 872 -33.46 9.68 3.31
C GLY A 872 -33.63 9.37 4.79
N ILE A 873 -33.49 10.38 5.65
CA ILE A 873 -33.63 10.26 7.12
C ILE A 873 -34.70 11.26 7.60
N PRO A 874 -36.00 10.90 7.50
CA PRO A 874 -37.11 11.79 7.85
C PRO A 874 -37.23 12.06 9.35
N GLY A 875 -36.56 11.30 10.24
CA GLY A 875 -36.60 11.56 11.68
C GLY A 875 -35.90 12.85 12.11
N PHE A 876 -35.08 13.45 11.26
CA PHE A 876 -34.29 14.64 11.60
C PHE A 876 -34.97 15.92 11.13
N THR A 877 -35.27 16.81 12.08
CA THR A 877 -35.67 18.19 11.77
C THR A 877 -34.50 19.17 11.88
N VAL A 878 -33.48 18.84 12.67
CA VAL A 878 -32.27 19.65 12.86
C VAL A 878 -31.01 18.78 12.86
N ILE A 879 -29.95 19.20 12.16
CA ILE A 879 -28.66 18.48 12.12
C ILE A 879 -27.75 18.83 13.31
N TYR A 880 -27.61 20.12 13.64
CA TYR A 880 -26.85 20.60 14.80
C TYR A 880 -27.80 21.28 15.81
N PRO A 881 -27.95 20.78 17.05
CA PRO A 881 -28.93 21.28 18.00
C PRO A 881 -28.56 22.66 18.58
N GLN A 882 -29.58 23.41 18.99
CA GLN A 882 -29.48 24.51 19.97
C GLN A 882 -29.80 23.98 21.37
N ASN A 883 -29.29 24.63 22.41
CA ASN A 883 -29.64 24.40 23.82
C ASN A 883 -31.11 24.80 24.15
N LYS A 884 -32.11 24.38 23.37
CA LYS A 884 -33.53 24.70 23.60
C LYS A 884 -34.40 23.45 23.68
N LEU A 885 -35.24 23.42 24.72
CA LEU A 885 -36.15 22.34 25.04
C LEU A 885 -37.07 21.93 23.88
N GLY A 886 -37.06 20.65 23.49
CA GLY A 886 -38.23 19.96 22.94
C GLY A 886 -38.35 19.79 21.41
N THR A 887 -37.26 19.72 20.64
CA THR A 887 -37.31 19.42 19.19
C THR A 887 -36.57 18.12 18.83
N SER A 888 -37.05 17.38 17.82
CA SER A 888 -36.46 16.12 17.33
C SER A 888 -35.21 16.36 16.48
N SER A 889 -34.08 16.63 17.15
CA SER A 889 -32.77 16.87 16.55
C SER A 889 -31.91 15.60 16.49
N LEU A 890 -30.91 15.59 15.60
CA LEU A 890 -29.86 14.55 15.48
C LEU A 890 -29.13 14.25 16.81
N LEU A 891 -29.19 15.22 17.73
CA LEU A 891 -28.47 15.30 18.99
C LEU A 891 -29.40 15.98 20.00
N LYS A 892 -29.77 15.31 21.10
CA LYS A 892 -30.56 15.92 22.18
C LYS A 892 -29.75 16.99 22.93
N GLU A 893 -30.45 17.86 23.65
CA GLU A 893 -30.02 19.09 24.35
C GLU A 893 -28.71 19.06 25.15
N GLU A 894 -28.14 17.89 25.44
CA GLU A 894 -26.94 17.70 26.27
C GLU A 894 -25.69 17.22 25.49
N LEU A 895 -25.82 16.97 24.17
CA LEU A 895 -24.76 16.38 23.33
C LEU A 895 -23.93 17.42 22.57
N GLN A 896 -22.66 17.60 22.96
CA GLN A 896 -21.68 18.33 22.15
C GLN A 896 -21.03 17.40 21.11
N VAL A 897 -21.14 17.73 19.82
CA VAL A 897 -20.43 17.02 18.74
C VAL A 897 -19.34 17.89 18.15
N VAL A 898 -18.10 17.42 18.27
CA VAL A 898 -16.89 18.14 17.86
C VAL A 898 -16.39 17.58 16.53
N ILE A 899 -16.53 18.35 15.44
CA ILE A 899 -16.14 17.96 14.06
C ILE A 899 -15.22 19.03 13.42
N PRO A 900 -13.98 19.18 13.90
CA PRO A 900 -13.12 20.33 13.56
C PRO A 900 -12.49 20.28 12.16
N LYS A 901 -12.56 19.14 11.46
CA LYS A 901 -11.90 18.92 10.16
C LYS A 901 -12.85 18.65 8.99
N LEU A 902 -14.16 18.85 9.18
CA LEU A 902 -15.14 18.55 8.13
C LEU A 902 -14.89 19.44 6.91
N GLU A 903 -14.67 18.82 5.74
CA GLU A 903 -14.45 19.47 4.46
C GLU A 903 -15.66 19.32 3.52
N THR A 904 -16.35 18.17 3.54
CA THR A 904 -17.51 17.93 2.67
C THR A 904 -18.77 17.57 3.46
N LEU A 905 -19.89 18.21 3.11
CA LEU A 905 -21.22 17.92 3.65
C LEU A 905 -22.21 17.66 2.52
N GLN A 906 -22.78 16.45 2.48
CA GLN A 906 -23.80 16.07 1.52
C GLN A 906 -25.11 15.71 2.24
N ILE A 907 -26.21 16.37 1.86
CA ILE A 907 -27.54 16.14 2.39
C ILE A 907 -28.49 15.92 1.22
N ASP A 908 -29.20 14.80 1.23
CA ASP A 908 -30.14 14.44 0.16
C ASP A 908 -31.44 13.89 0.75
N ASP A 909 -32.59 14.19 0.15
CA ASP A 909 -33.85 13.51 0.44
C ASP A 909 -34.23 13.52 1.94
N MET A 910 -34.10 14.68 2.60
CA MET A 910 -34.42 14.85 4.02
C MET A 910 -35.77 15.55 4.20
N GLU A 911 -36.86 14.78 4.15
CA GLU A 911 -38.24 15.28 4.07
C GLU A 911 -38.64 16.27 5.19
N ASN A 912 -38.12 16.08 6.41
CA ASN A 912 -38.50 16.86 7.60
C ASN A 912 -37.44 17.86 8.05
N LEU A 913 -36.32 17.99 7.35
CA LEU A 913 -35.22 18.86 7.74
C LEU A 913 -35.61 20.33 7.62
N GLU A 914 -35.55 21.08 8.73
CA GLU A 914 -35.92 22.49 8.83
C GLU A 914 -34.69 23.41 8.97
N GLU A 915 -33.66 22.97 9.71
CA GLU A 915 -32.44 23.73 10.02
C GLU A 915 -31.19 22.82 10.01
N ILE A 916 -30.11 23.27 9.37
CA ILE A 916 -28.81 22.56 9.46
C ILE A 916 -28.03 23.06 10.67
N TRP A 917 -27.86 24.38 10.80
CA TRP A 917 -27.00 25.02 11.80
C TRP A 917 -27.80 25.87 12.78
N PRO A 918 -27.48 25.86 14.09
CA PRO A 918 -28.14 26.67 15.10
C PRO A 918 -27.98 28.19 14.85
N CYS A 919 -29.10 28.90 14.80
CA CYS A 919 -29.25 30.35 14.68
C CYS A 919 -28.43 31.21 15.68
N GLU A 920 -28.22 30.76 16.92
CA GLU A 920 -27.56 31.52 18.02
C GLU A 920 -26.04 31.27 18.17
N ARG A 921 -25.36 30.59 17.23
CA ARG A 921 -23.90 30.32 17.33
C ARG A 921 -23.05 31.60 17.21
N SER A 922 -22.94 32.37 18.29
CA SER A 922 -21.96 33.44 18.46
C SER A 922 -20.68 32.88 19.09
N GLY A 923 -19.91 32.14 18.27
CA GLY A 923 -18.58 31.64 18.61
C GLY A 923 -18.54 30.19 19.12
N GLY A 924 -17.76 29.35 18.43
CA GLY A 924 -17.46 27.99 18.89
C GLY A 924 -17.10 27.03 17.75
N GLU A 925 -15.80 26.73 17.64
CA GLU A 925 -15.14 25.74 16.76
C GLU A 925 -15.13 25.97 15.23
N LYS A 926 -13.92 26.08 14.68
CA LYS A 926 -13.62 26.34 13.26
C LYS A 926 -13.84 25.08 12.40
N VAL A 927 -15.06 24.87 11.91
CA VAL A 927 -15.31 23.89 10.84
C VAL A 927 -14.71 24.43 9.53
N LYS A 928 -14.02 23.58 8.77
CA LYS A 928 -13.32 23.96 7.52
C LYS A 928 -14.02 23.42 6.27
N LEU A 929 -15.34 23.63 6.20
CA LEU A 929 -16.15 23.16 5.07
C LEU A 929 -15.65 23.79 3.77
N ARG A 930 -15.40 22.96 2.77
CA ARG A 930 -15.03 23.32 1.39
C ARG A 930 -16.18 23.11 0.42
N GLU A 931 -16.98 22.07 0.63
CA GLU A 931 -18.08 21.71 -0.25
C GLU A 931 -19.35 21.42 0.54
N ILE A 932 -20.46 22.03 0.10
CA ILE A 932 -21.80 21.75 0.61
C ILE A 932 -22.70 21.39 -0.57
N THR A 933 -23.31 20.22 -0.53
CA THR A 933 -24.33 19.78 -1.48
C THR A 933 -25.61 19.44 -0.73
N VAL A 934 -26.71 20.14 -1.03
CA VAL A 934 -28.03 19.90 -0.44
C VAL A 934 -29.05 19.67 -1.55
N SER A 935 -29.76 18.55 -1.50
CA SER A 935 -30.75 18.20 -2.51
C SER A 935 -32.03 17.63 -1.91
N ASN A 936 -33.18 17.88 -2.53
CA ASN A 936 -34.47 17.28 -2.17
C ASN A 936 -34.85 17.48 -0.68
N CYS A 937 -34.67 18.69 -0.14
CA CYS A 937 -34.95 19.04 1.26
C CYS A 937 -36.02 20.14 1.34
N ASP A 938 -37.28 19.79 1.09
CA ASP A 938 -38.35 20.77 0.86
C ASP A 938 -38.77 21.61 2.08
N LYS A 939 -38.53 21.15 3.30
CA LYS A 939 -38.82 21.90 4.53
C LYS A 939 -37.68 22.78 5.02
N LEU A 940 -36.50 22.69 4.40
CA LEU A 940 -35.33 23.46 4.82
C LEU A 940 -35.59 24.94 4.55
N VAL A 941 -35.63 25.75 5.61
CA VAL A 941 -35.96 27.18 5.50
C VAL A 941 -34.69 28.01 5.33
N ASN A 942 -33.63 27.69 6.06
CA ASN A 942 -32.35 28.38 6.01
C ASN A 942 -31.21 27.37 5.84
N LEU A 943 -30.34 27.62 4.87
CA LEU A 943 -29.13 26.81 4.67
C LEU A 943 -28.02 27.15 5.68
N PHE A 944 -27.94 28.42 6.10
CA PHE A 944 -26.90 28.96 6.97
C PHE A 944 -27.49 29.70 8.19
N PRO A 945 -26.73 29.85 9.30
CA PRO A 945 -27.14 30.67 10.45
C PRO A 945 -27.12 32.18 10.11
N CYS A 946 -27.67 33.03 10.98
CA CYS A 946 -27.77 34.49 10.79
C CYS A 946 -26.42 35.19 10.53
N ASN A 947 -25.31 34.59 10.96
CA ASN A 947 -23.96 35.01 10.58
C ASN A 947 -23.21 33.86 9.89
N PRO A 948 -23.27 33.76 8.55
CA PRO A 948 -22.64 32.69 7.79
C PRO A 948 -21.12 32.83 7.65
N MET A 949 -20.54 33.99 8.03
CA MET A 949 -19.16 34.35 7.66
C MET A 949 -18.11 33.38 8.23
N SER A 950 -18.35 32.85 9.42
CA SER A 950 -17.47 31.86 10.06
C SER A 950 -17.39 30.54 9.27
N LEU A 951 -18.47 30.13 8.60
CA LEU A 951 -18.55 28.92 7.77
C LEU A 951 -18.04 29.18 6.34
N LEU A 952 -18.23 30.39 5.83
CA LEU A 952 -17.84 30.78 4.46
C LEU A 952 -16.32 30.93 4.25
N HIS A 953 -15.53 31.01 5.32
CA HIS A 953 -14.08 31.19 5.24
C HIS A 953 -13.32 30.15 4.41
N HIS A 954 -13.80 28.91 4.43
CA HIS A 954 -13.16 27.79 3.76
C HIS A 954 -14.03 27.21 2.64
N LEU A 955 -15.28 27.68 2.51
CA LEU A 955 -16.24 27.14 1.56
C LEU A 955 -15.86 27.60 0.16
N GLU A 956 -15.76 26.65 -0.77
CA GLU A 956 -15.31 26.86 -2.15
C GLU A 956 -16.46 26.58 -3.12
N GLU A 957 -17.26 25.55 -2.85
CA GLU A 957 -18.33 25.06 -3.72
C GLU A 957 -19.64 24.90 -2.94
N LEU A 958 -20.74 25.42 -3.50
CA LEU A 958 -22.08 25.28 -2.94
C LEU A 958 -23.08 24.84 -4.01
N THR A 959 -23.73 23.70 -3.79
CA THR A 959 -24.80 23.17 -4.66
C THR A 959 -26.09 22.97 -3.87
N VAL A 960 -27.19 23.56 -4.33
CA VAL A 960 -28.53 23.39 -3.74
C VAL A 960 -29.56 23.05 -4.81
N GLU A 961 -30.24 21.92 -4.69
CA GLU A 961 -31.17 21.43 -5.72
C GLU A 961 -32.50 20.97 -5.12
N ASN A 962 -33.64 21.31 -5.73
CA ASN A 962 -34.97 20.84 -5.33
C ASN A 962 -35.28 21.09 -3.82
N CYS A 963 -35.03 22.31 -3.32
CA CYS A 963 -35.34 22.70 -1.93
C CYS A 963 -36.42 23.79 -1.92
N GLY A 964 -37.69 23.39 -1.78
CA GLY A 964 -38.83 24.27 -2.00
C GLY A 964 -39.06 25.40 -0.97
N SER A 965 -38.51 25.32 0.25
CA SER A 965 -38.81 26.30 1.32
C SER A 965 -37.78 27.41 1.52
N ILE A 966 -36.61 27.32 0.89
CA ILE A 966 -35.56 28.34 1.02
C ILE A 966 -36.01 29.63 0.31
N GLU A 967 -36.21 30.72 1.07
CA GLU A 967 -36.54 32.04 0.50
C GLU A 967 -35.29 32.87 0.17
N SER A 968 -34.23 32.73 0.98
CA SER A 968 -32.95 33.40 0.82
C SER A 968 -31.82 32.41 1.11
N LEU A 969 -30.81 32.34 0.24
CA LEU A 969 -29.70 31.39 0.41
C LEU A 969 -28.78 31.83 1.56
N PHE A 970 -28.44 33.12 1.62
CA PHE A 970 -27.67 33.77 2.67
C PHE A 970 -28.50 34.87 3.34
N ASN A 971 -29.09 34.56 4.50
CA ASN A 971 -29.86 35.51 5.30
C ASN A 971 -28.96 36.09 6.41
N ILE A 972 -28.35 37.25 6.14
CA ILE A 972 -27.33 37.88 6.99
C ILE A 972 -27.98 38.98 7.84
N ASP A 973 -27.86 38.88 9.16
CA ASP A 973 -28.32 39.90 10.09
C ASP A 973 -27.12 40.68 10.66
N LEU A 974 -26.93 41.94 10.23
CA LEU A 974 -25.79 42.77 10.64
C LEU A 974 -25.81 43.10 12.15
N ASP A 975 -26.99 43.14 12.77
CA ASP A 975 -27.12 43.40 14.20
C ASP A 975 -26.59 42.22 15.05
N CYS A 976 -26.53 41.02 14.45
CA CYS A 976 -25.98 39.80 15.05
C CYS A 976 -24.46 39.63 14.82
N VAL A 977 -23.81 40.48 14.00
CA VAL A 977 -22.40 40.28 13.56
C VAL A 977 -21.36 40.84 14.53
N GLY A 978 -21.74 41.69 15.50
CA GLY A 978 -20.84 42.18 16.55
C GLY A 978 -19.58 42.88 16.02
N GLY A 979 -19.72 44.11 15.53
CA GLY A 979 -18.58 44.97 15.13
C GLY A 979 -17.73 44.39 13.99
N ILE A 980 -18.02 44.80 12.75
CA ILE A 980 -17.26 44.39 11.55
C ILE A 980 -15.84 44.97 11.62
N GLY A 981 -14.90 44.22 12.18
CA GLY A 981 -13.46 44.50 12.06
C GLY A 981 -12.96 44.09 10.67
N GLU A 982 -12.30 45.01 9.97
CA GLU A 982 -11.83 44.86 8.58
C GLU A 982 -10.86 43.67 8.33
N GLU A 983 -10.32 43.03 9.37
CA GLU A 983 -9.30 41.97 9.24
C GLU A 983 -9.82 40.53 9.24
N TYR A 984 -11.10 40.27 9.56
CA TYR A 984 -11.56 38.90 9.87
C TYR A 984 -12.47 38.22 8.85
N ASN A 985 -12.77 38.77 7.67
CA ASN A 985 -13.82 38.22 6.79
C ASN A 985 -13.46 38.19 5.29
N LYS A 986 -12.69 37.17 4.86
CA LYS A 986 -12.56 36.79 3.44
C LYS A 986 -13.15 35.40 3.24
N SER A 987 -14.20 35.29 2.43
CA SER A 987 -14.73 34.02 1.90
C SER A 987 -13.89 33.62 0.69
N ILE A 988 -13.72 32.31 0.49
CA ILE A 988 -13.05 31.74 -0.69
C ILE A 988 -14.04 31.04 -1.63
N LEU A 989 -15.35 31.29 -1.43
CA LEU A 989 -16.43 30.71 -2.22
C LEU A 989 -16.24 31.07 -3.69
N ARG A 990 -16.19 30.06 -4.56
CA ARG A 990 -15.94 30.20 -6.00
C ARG A 990 -17.18 29.93 -6.84
N SER A 991 -17.93 28.88 -6.52
CA SER A 991 -19.15 28.53 -7.26
C SER A 991 -20.38 28.42 -6.36
N ILE A 992 -21.50 28.91 -6.89
CA ILE A 992 -22.83 28.74 -6.33
C ILE A 992 -23.73 28.17 -7.43
N LYS A 993 -24.18 26.92 -7.26
CA LYS A 993 -25.17 26.27 -8.12
C LYS A 993 -26.48 26.08 -7.37
N VAL A 994 -27.56 26.59 -7.95
CA VAL A 994 -28.90 26.54 -7.37
C VAL A 994 -29.90 26.10 -8.42
N GLU A 995 -30.70 25.08 -8.12
CA GLU A 995 -31.63 24.49 -9.09
C GLU A 995 -32.99 24.15 -8.47
N ASN A 996 -34.09 24.59 -9.09
CA ASN A 996 -35.47 24.27 -8.69
C ASN A 996 -35.86 24.66 -7.24
N LEU A 997 -35.35 25.79 -6.72
CA LEU A 997 -35.78 26.31 -5.41
C LEU A 997 -37.04 27.17 -5.57
N GLY A 998 -38.22 26.58 -5.35
CA GLY A 998 -39.52 27.19 -5.68
C GLY A 998 -39.86 28.50 -4.94
N LYS A 999 -39.35 28.72 -3.73
CA LYS A 999 -39.57 29.95 -2.95
C LYS A 999 -38.41 30.94 -2.96
N LEU A 1000 -37.27 30.59 -3.56
CA LEU A 1000 -36.08 31.44 -3.55
C LEU A 1000 -36.41 32.78 -4.21
N ARG A 1001 -36.20 33.87 -3.47
CA ARG A 1001 -36.38 35.24 -3.96
C ARG A 1001 -35.04 35.93 -4.17
N GLU A 1002 -34.06 35.57 -3.34
CA GLU A 1002 -32.75 36.21 -3.32
C GLU A 1002 -31.60 35.28 -2.94
N VAL A 1003 -30.39 35.57 -3.44
CA VAL A 1003 -29.18 34.84 -3.04
C VAL A 1003 -28.67 35.39 -1.71
N TRP A 1004 -28.58 36.71 -1.56
CA TRP A 1004 -28.17 37.39 -0.33
C TRP A 1004 -29.27 38.34 0.17
N GLY A 1005 -29.84 38.05 1.35
CA GLY A 1005 -30.79 38.91 2.06
C GLY A 1005 -30.19 39.48 3.34
N ILE A 1006 -30.17 40.81 3.49
CA ILE A 1006 -29.49 41.50 4.61
C ILE A 1006 -30.46 42.32 5.45
N LYS A 1007 -30.34 42.19 6.79
CA LYS A 1007 -31.11 42.94 7.80
C LYS A 1007 -30.20 43.78 8.69
N GLY A 1008 -30.73 44.87 9.28
CA GLY A 1008 -30.01 45.71 10.25
C GLY A 1008 -29.17 46.87 9.68
N ALA A 1009 -29.26 47.16 8.37
CA ALA A 1009 -28.50 48.28 7.79
C ALA A 1009 -29.15 49.64 8.12
N ASP A 1010 -28.63 50.35 9.11
CA ASP A 1010 -28.73 51.82 9.12
C ASP A 1010 -28.13 52.35 7.81
N ASN A 1011 -28.74 53.38 7.22
CA ASN A 1011 -28.48 53.92 5.87
C ASN A 1011 -27.04 54.45 5.62
N SER A 1012 -26.05 54.15 6.47
CA SER A 1012 -24.63 54.40 6.26
C SER A 1012 -23.93 53.18 5.62
N ARG A 1013 -24.04 53.08 4.30
CA ARG A 1013 -23.29 52.21 3.35
C ARG A 1013 -22.07 51.46 3.92
N PRO A 1014 -22.19 50.24 4.47
CA PRO A 1014 -21.05 49.34 4.62
C PRO A 1014 -20.91 48.53 3.33
N LEU A 1015 -19.76 48.61 2.66
CA LEU A 1015 -19.42 47.66 1.61
C LEU A 1015 -19.24 46.29 2.29
N ILE A 1016 -20.01 45.27 1.90
CA ILE A 1016 -19.84 43.94 2.48
C ILE A 1016 -18.62 43.29 1.82
N HIS A 1017 -17.50 43.37 2.53
CA HIS A 1017 -16.27 42.67 2.17
C HIS A 1017 -16.41 41.17 2.50
N GLY A 1018 -16.04 40.30 1.56
CA GLY A 1018 -16.05 38.87 1.81
C GLY A 1018 -16.06 38.00 0.57
N PHE A 1019 -16.80 38.36 -0.47
CA PHE A 1019 -17.12 37.47 -1.61
C PHE A 1019 -16.24 37.68 -2.86
N LYS A 1020 -15.02 38.21 -2.69
CA LYS A 1020 -14.13 38.59 -3.82
C LYS A 1020 -13.71 37.41 -4.70
N ALA A 1021 -13.83 36.19 -4.19
CA ALA A 1021 -13.41 34.96 -4.84
C ALA A 1021 -14.52 34.28 -5.67
N VAL A 1022 -15.77 34.78 -5.65
CA VAL A 1022 -16.87 34.16 -6.38
C VAL A 1022 -16.65 34.32 -7.88
N GLU A 1023 -16.45 33.20 -8.56
CA GLU A 1023 -16.17 33.11 -10.00
C GLU A 1023 -17.45 32.80 -10.80
N SER A 1024 -18.37 32.01 -10.24
CA SER A 1024 -19.60 31.60 -10.95
C SER A 1024 -20.85 31.55 -10.06
N ILE A 1025 -21.97 31.99 -10.62
CA ILE A 1025 -23.31 31.85 -10.02
C ILE A 1025 -24.23 31.26 -11.07
N SER A 1026 -24.82 30.10 -10.79
CA SER A 1026 -25.78 29.43 -11.66
C SER A 1026 -27.10 29.22 -10.92
N ILE A 1027 -28.20 29.75 -11.46
CA ILE A 1027 -29.55 29.64 -10.91
C ILE A 1027 -30.47 29.12 -12.01
N TRP A 1028 -31.05 27.94 -11.81
CA TRP A 1028 -31.93 27.28 -12.78
C TRP A 1028 -33.28 26.93 -12.15
N GLY A 1029 -34.37 27.12 -12.88
CA GLY A 1029 -35.72 26.66 -12.48
C GLY A 1029 -36.28 27.32 -11.20
N CYS A 1030 -35.72 28.45 -10.76
CA CYS A 1030 -36.13 29.16 -9.53
C CYS A 1030 -37.19 30.24 -9.84
N LYS A 1031 -38.44 29.84 -10.02
CA LYS A 1031 -39.54 30.69 -10.56
C LYS A 1031 -39.85 31.99 -9.78
N ARG A 1032 -39.47 32.07 -8.49
CA ARG A 1032 -39.72 33.25 -7.63
C ARG A 1032 -38.49 34.13 -7.45
N PHE A 1033 -37.37 33.79 -8.08
CA PHE A 1033 -36.12 34.51 -7.94
C PHE A 1033 -36.27 35.94 -8.52
N ARG A 1034 -35.84 36.95 -7.75
CA ARG A 1034 -35.98 38.36 -8.13
C ARG A 1034 -34.65 39.08 -8.17
N ASN A 1035 -33.85 38.94 -7.13
CA ASN A 1035 -32.63 39.72 -6.95
C ASN A 1035 -31.48 38.82 -6.51
N ILE A 1036 -30.27 39.08 -6.98
CA ILE A 1036 -29.08 38.47 -6.36
C ILE A 1036 -28.87 39.05 -4.94
N PHE A 1037 -29.16 40.34 -4.74
CA PHE A 1037 -28.96 41.05 -3.45
C PHE A 1037 -30.20 41.83 -3.01
N THR A 1038 -30.52 41.76 -1.71
CA THR A 1038 -31.55 42.58 -1.08
C THR A 1038 -31.06 43.14 0.27
N PRO A 1039 -31.18 44.47 0.52
CA PRO A 1039 -31.61 45.50 -0.43
C PRO A 1039 -30.57 45.80 -1.53
N ILE A 1040 -31.04 46.16 -2.73
CA ILE A 1040 -30.23 46.42 -3.95
C ILE A 1040 -29.23 47.59 -3.74
N THR A 1041 -29.42 48.40 -2.70
CA THR A 1041 -28.58 49.55 -2.35
C THR A 1041 -27.25 49.17 -1.68
N ILE A 1042 -27.02 47.89 -1.38
CA ILE A 1042 -25.80 47.39 -0.74
C ILE A 1042 -24.74 47.02 -1.78
N ASN A 1043 -23.51 47.49 -1.57
CA ASN A 1043 -22.37 47.15 -2.43
C ASN A 1043 -21.65 45.89 -1.94
N PHE A 1044 -21.46 44.93 -2.83
CA PHE A 1044 -20.67 43.71 -2.62
C PHE A 1044 -19.37 43.74 -3.44
N ASP A 1045 -18.33 43.11 -2.91
CA ASP A 1045 -17.03 42.96 -3.57
C ASP A 1045 -16.99 41.63 -4.36
N LEU A 1046 -17.58 41.60 -5.56
CA LEU A 1046 -17.61 40.44 -6.49
C LEU A 1046 -16.61 40.59 -7.66
N VAL A 1047 -15.37 40.97 -7.37
CA VAL A 1047 -14.39 41.31 -8.43
C VAL A 1047 -13.96 40.12 -9.30
N ALA A 1048 -14.05 38.88 -8.80
CA ALA A 1048 -13.65 37.68 -9.55
C ALA A 1048 -14.75 37.05 -10.42
N ILE A 1049 -15.95 37.64 -10.49
CA ILE A 1049 -17.07 37.00 -11.20
C ILE A 1049 -16.80 36.88 -12.69
N LEU A 1050 -16.85 35.65 -13.20
CA LEU A 1050 -16.64 35.31 -14.61
C LEU A 1050 -17.98 35.06 -15.31
N GLU A 1051 -18.89 34.35 -14.63
CA GLU A 1051 -20.13 33.88 -15.24
C GLU A 1051 -21.32 33.97 -14.27
N ILE A 1052 -22.44 34.53 -14.74
CA ILE A 1052 -23.75 34.48 -14.06
C ILE A 1052 -24.74 33.86 -15.05
N HIS A 1053 -25.27 32.69 -14.71
CA HIS A 1053 -26.29 32.01 -15.51
C HIS A 1053 -27.60 31.98 -14.72
N ILE A 1054 -28.64 32.60 -15.26
CA ILE A 1054 -30.00 32.53 -14.72
C ILE A 1054 -30.88 31.98 -15.83
N GLY A 1055 -31.51 30.83 -15.61
CA GLY A 1055 -32.34 30.16 -16.61
C GLY A 1055 -33.58 29.52 -16.00
N ASP A 1056 -34.59 29.29 -16.82
CA ASP A 1056 -35.78 28.50 -16.45
C ASP A 1056 -35.92 27.32 -17.41
N TYR A 1057 -36.51 26.23 -16.92
CA TYR A 1057 -36.84 25.08 -17.76
C TYR A 1057 -38.07 25.45 -18.60
N LYS A 1058 -37.88 26.17 -19.71
CA LYS A 1058 -38.95 26.31 -20.71
C LYS A 1058 -39.12 24.97 -21.43
N GLU A 1059 -40.29 24.36 -21.23
CA GLU A 1059 -40.88 23.43 -22.17
C GLU A 1059 -40.77 24.02 -23.59
N ASN A 1060 -40.46 23.17 -24.57
CA ASN A 1060 -40.61 23.49 -25.98
C ASN A 1060 -41.97 24.16 -26.22
N HIS A 1061 -41.98 25.47 -26.44
CA HIS A 1061 -42.75 26.19 -27.46
C HIS A 1061 -42.51 27.70 -27.31
N GLU A 1062 -41.98 28.27 -28.39
CA GLU A 1062 -42.13 29.66 -28.86
C GLU A 1062 -42.23 30.79 -27.81
N SER A 1063 -41.13 31.53 -27.64
CA SER A 1063 -41.03 32.94 -28.07
C SER A 1063 -39.86 33.62 -27.35
N GLU A 1064 -39.11 34.40 -28.15
CA GLU A 1064 -37.97 35.24 -27.83
C GLU A 1064 -38.25 36.29 -26.73
N GLU A 1065 -37.14 36.83 -26.17
CA GLU A 1065 -37.00 37.89 -25.15
C GLU A 1065 -37.33 37.43 -23.70
N GLN A 1066 -36.47 37.56 -22.68
CA GLN A 1066 -35.27 38.35 -22.40
C GLN A 1066 -34.32 37.57 -21.49
#